data_AF-A0AB39S1U4-F1
#
_entry.id   AF-A0AB39S1U4-F1
#
_cell.length_a   1.000
_cell.length_b   1.000
_cell.length_c   1.000
_cell.angle_alpha   90.00
_cell.angle_beta   90.00
_cell.angle_gamma   90.00
#
_symmetry.space_group_name_H-M   'P 1'
#
loop_
_entity.id
_entity.type
_entity.pdbx_description
1 polymer ?
#
loop_
_entity_poly.entity_id
_entity_poly.type
_entity_poly.pdbx_seq_one_letter_code
_entity_poly.pdbx_strand_id
1 'polypeptide(L)'
;MGLQDDELGAWCAPSGAVPVRGETTWSFLHRVAVCYGLEVGELLAWGWWQWVNPVAQSRGRRPDGDVLLSSAAQAQVAAWSGIPATHLARALPSWAAGPASFAERATGEQGWARWRVGVQEWGPVSFGCRLCTARRSGRGQRVWRYGQRWGRVCARHGRWLLDVGDGHDLEYLDVGGCQELAAAQARWPRVARRAASTGAEPGSVFTVARAVVCGWWQQEAFWQREQVWGQRLERVTVDTGRRDEAVSGRPVAWWRLVARDAVVFPEVVAVAAALVDPALRLLVAGERSLVRRAGHDGRFVAALGDRLGRGWLGEVERPDRPSALQAWLGALAREGRSPSLSGSADGGLWWVQVAHRPVEVGAGLRLLGTTPPVASRGHVGSTGWRAELWVPRRVGQGAGLKAVSKERFVEGLGHARRYVARHGHLAVPHASAPQDGFDLGRWLANLRDASAGLPPEHVRMLAELDSWWNPPWPISWQRAWYRARTHTLAHGPVSGGDNLAGLPRWLERWLRRQIAESSQLAAEQQQLLAQLGLTPAEIDRFHAWPARRRSMLHGLEAAHDYAALHGHLAVSQPTTHDGFALGKWLNQVRHRQRAATQPTRLGRQLTSLDTWWNPPWPLDWQRSYWAARHHLHGLPEGMVWWPGAPDEAQAQQWLHTQQESQQHLRDEQKELVDKALRLDMSSDGST
;
A
#
# COMPACT_ATOMS: atom_id res chain seq x y z
N MET A 1 -26.93 22.82 16.07
CA MET A 1 -26.81 23.89 17.08
C MET A 1 -25.76 24.85 16.56
N GLY A 2 -26.19 25.92 15.90
CA GLY A 2 -25.29 26.94 15.36
C GLY A 2 -25.00 27.96 16.47
N LEU A 3 -23.73 28.10 16.82
CA LEU A 3 -23.25 29.22 17.64
C LEU A 3 -23.38 30.50 16.79
N GLN A 4 -23.90 31.57 17.36
CA GLN A 4 -24.04 32.87 16.68
C GLN A 4 -22.65 33.50 16.46
N ASP A 5 -22.47 34.30 15.40
CA ASP A 5 -21.20 35.00 15.08
C ASP A 5 -20.65 35.81 16.29
N ASP A 6 -21.55 36.29 17.16
CA ASP A 6 -21.21 37.04 18.38
C ASP A 6 -20.55 36.18 19.49
N GLU A 7 -20.82 34.88 19.56
CA GLU A 7 -20.20 34.00 20.56
C GLU A 7 -18.74 33.68 20.22
N LEU A 8 -18.36 33.61 18.93
CA LEU A 8 -16.95 33.45 18.52
C LEU A 8 -16.13 34.73 18.75
N GLY A 9 -16.76 35.90 18.69
CA GLY A 9 -16.15 37.18 19.07
C GLY A 9 -15.77 37.27 20.55
N ALA A 10 -16.50 36.57 21.43
CA ALA A 10 -16.17 36.47 22.86
C ALA A 10 -14.98 35.51 23.13
N TRP A 11 -14.72 34.56 22.23
CA TRP A 11 -13.56 33.68 22.26
C TRP A 11 -12.39 34.34 21.51
N CYS A 12 -11.97 35.52 21.98
CA CYS A 12 -10.74 36.15 21.50
C CYS A 12 -9.55 35.22 21.77
N ALA A 13 -9.05 34.53 20.73
CA ALA A 13 -7.80 33.80 20.81
C ALA A 13 -6.69 34.82 21.16
N PRO A 14 -6.01 34.73 22.31
CA PRO A 14 -5.02 35.74 22.75
C PRO A 14 -3.74 35.80 21.87
N SER A 15 -3.73 35.10 20.73
CA SER A 15 -2.63 34.98 19.77
C SER A 15 -3.14 34.29 18.50
N GLY A 16 -3.84 35.04 17.63
CA GLY A 16 -4.38 34.56 16.36
C GLY A 16 -3.32 33.98 15.41
N ALA A 17 -3.73 33.12 14.48
CA ALA A 17 -2.83 32.53 13.49
C ALA A 17 -2.29 33.61 12.54
N VAL A 18 -0.97 33.84 12.55
CA VAL A 18 -0.33 34.81 11.62
C VAL A 18 -0.05 34.13 10.27
N PRO A 19 -0.54 34.64 9.12
CA PRO A 19 -0.33 34.02 7.83
C PRO A 19 1.13 34.12 7.39
N VAL A 20 1.62 33.07 6.73
CA VAL A 20 2.97 33.00 6.18
C VAL A 20 2.92 33.33 4.69
N ARG A 21 3.92 34.05 4.17
CA ARG A 21 3.97 34.40 2.74
C ARG A 21 4.05 33.14 1.88
N GLY A 22 3.10 32.99 0.97
CA GLY A 22 2.96 31.84 0.09
C GLY A 22 2.23 30.65 0.72
N GLU A 23 1.68 30.79 1.92
CA GLU A 23 0.90 29.75 2.60
C GLU A 23 -0.36 29.40 1.81
N THR A 24 -0.75 28.13 1.80
CA THR A 24 -2.01 27.71 1.18
C THR A 24 -3.18 28.14 2.06
N THR A 25 -4.33 28.45 1.46
CA THR A 25 -5.53 28.80 2.22
C THR A 25 -5.93 27.63 3.13
N TRP A 26 -5.75 26.39 2.66
CA TRP A 26 -5.92 25.18 3.46
C TRP A 26 -5.03 25.11 4.71
N SER A 27 -3.73 25.42 4.58
CA SER A 27 -2.80 25.48 5.73
C SER A 27 -3.24 26.52 6.74
N PHE A 28 -3.66 27.70 6.26
CA PHE A 28 -4.10 28.78 7.13
C PHE A 28 -5.34 28.40 7.94
N LEU A 29 -6.35 27.77 7.30
CA LEU A 29 -7.56 27.29 7.98
C LEU A 29 -7.27 26.27 9.08
N HIS A 30 -6.35 25.33 8.83
CA HIS A 30 -5.90 24.38 9.86
C HIS A 30 -5.34 25.11 11.08
N ARG A 31 -4.55 26.17 10.87
CA ARG A 31 -3.93 26.91 11.96
C ARG A 31 -4.90 27.80 12.71
N VAL A 32 -5.92 28.36 12.02
CA VAL A 32 -7.04 29.06 12.65
C VAL A 32 -7.81 28.09 13.55
N ALA A 33 -8.17 26.90 13.05
CA ALA A 33 -8.87 25.88 13.84
C ALA A 33 -8.12 25.52 15.14
N VAL A 34 -6.79 25.33 15.06
CA VAL A 34 -5.93 25.06 16.22
C VAL A 34 -5.94 26.22 17.24
N CYS A 35 -6.12 27.48 16.81
CA CYS A 35 -6.27 28.60 17.75
C CYS A 35 -7.53 28.50 18.61
N TYR A 36 -8.55 27.79 18.13
CA TYR A 36 -9.80 27.49 18.85
C TYR A 36 -9.81 26.10 19.51
N GLY A 37 -8.70 25.35 19.45
CA GLY A 37 -8.64 23.98 19.99
C GLY A 37 -9.39 22.95 19.14
N LEU A 38 -9.68 23.26 17.88
CA LEU A 38 -10.45 22.42 16.95
C LEU A 38 -9.55 21.81 15.87
N GLU A 39 -9.98 20.68 15.32
CA GLU A 39 -9.52 20.22 14.01
C GLU A 39 -10.21 21.00 12.90
N VAL A 40 -9.54 21.15 11.74
CA VAL A 40 -10.14 21.85 10.58
C VAL A 40 -11.45 21.19 10.13
N GLY A 41 -11.58 19.87 10.31
CA GLY A 41 -12.80 19.14 9.94
C GLY A 41 -13.99 19.56 10.79
N GLU A 42 -13.77 19.82 12.07
CA GLU A 42 -14.79 20.26 13.02
C GLU A 42 -15.21 21.70 12.73
N LEU A 43 -14.24 22.59 12.48
CA LEU A 43 -14.49 23.98 12.06
C LEU A 43 -15.36 24.03 10.79
N LEU A 44 -15.11 23.13 9.83
CA LEU A 44 -15.83 23.09 8.56
C LEU A 44 -17.16 22.31 8.61
N ALA A 45 -17.40 21.53 9.66
CA ALA A 45 -18.63 20.74 9.83
C ALA A 45 -19.83 21.59 10.30
N TRP A 46 -19.61 22.84 10.70
CA TRP A 46 -20.64 23.73 11.21
C TRP A 46 -21.62 24.28 10.15
N GLY A 47 -21.46 23.91 8.87
CA GLY A 47 -22.45 24.20 7.83
C GLY A 47 -22.44 25.63 7.26
N TRP A 48 -21.46 26.46 7.64
CA TRP A 48 -21.33 27.85 7.17
C TRP A 48 -21.11 27.95 5.65
N TRP A 49 -20.50 26.93 5.03
CA TRP A 49 -20.14 26.96 3.62
C TRP A 49 -20.78 25.83 2.82
N GLN A 50 -21.26 26.17 1.63
CA GLN A 50 -21.67 25.21 0.62
C GLN A 50 -20.45 24.76 -0.21
N TRP A 51 -20.26 23.44 -0.32
CA TRP A 51 -19.14 22.86 -1.03
C TRP A 51 -19.53 22.49 -2.46
N VAL A 52 -18.82 23.05 -3.46
CA VAL A 52 -19.11 22.77 -4.87
C VAL A 52 -18.68 21.37 -5.30
N ASN A 53 -17.59 20.87 -4.74
CA ASN A 53 -17.07 19.53 -4.97
C ASN A 53 -16.62 18.93 -3.64
N PRO A 54 -17.56 18.45 -2.80
CA PRO A 54 -17.21 17.85 -1.53
C PRO A 54 -16.38 16.59 -1.78
N VAL A 55 -15.11 16.62 -1.41
CA VAL A 55 -14.30 15.41 -1.27
C VAL A 55 -14.78 14.75 0.02
N ALA A 56 -15.37 13.56 -0.09
CA ALA A 56 -16.35 12.97 0.84
C ALA A 56 -15.92 12.73 2.31
N GLN A 57 -14.74 13.15 2.77
CA GLN A 57 -14.30 13.15 4.18
C GLN A 57 -12.96 13.90 4.30
N SER A 58 -12.72 14.58 5.43
CA SER A 58 -11.44 15.26 5.76
C SER A 58 -10.21 14.35 5.60
N ARG A 59 -10.38 13.04 5.84
CA ARG A 59 -9.35 12.00 5.67
C ARG A 59 -8.90 11.75 4.23
N GLY A 60 -9.61 12.30 3.23
CA GLY A 60 -9.29 12.16 1.79
C GLY A 60 -8.61 13.38 1.15
N ARG A 61 -8.38 14.47 1.90
CA ARG A 61 -7.78 15.70 1.37
C ARG A 61 -6.26 15.57 1.33
N ARG A 62 -5.69 15.49 0.13
CA ARG A 62 -4.23 15.49 -0.01
C ARG A 62 -3.68 16.85 0.47
N PRO A 63 -2.62 16.88 1.29
CA PRO A 63 -2.12 18.14 1.85
C PRO A 63 -1.42 19.05 0.81
N ASP A 64 -1.28 18.62 -0.44
CA ASP A 64 -0.85 19.42 -1.60
C ASP A 64 -2.01 20.09 -2.37
N GLY A 65 -3.27 19.90 -1.90
CA GLY A 65 -4.44 20.63 -2.38
C GLY A 65 -4.70 21.92 -1.61
N ASP A 66 -5.67 22.70 -2.10
CA ASP A 66 -6.05 23.98 -1.54
C ASP A 66 -7.57 24.21 -1.63
N VAL A 67 -8.05 25.21 -0.88
CA VAL A 67 -9.46 25.60 -0.85
C VAL A 67 -9.62 27.00 -1.42
N LEU A 68 -10.44 27.11 -2.45
CA LEU A 68 -10.91 28.38 -2.99
C LEU A 68 -12.18 28.79 -2.26
N LEU A 69 -12.29 30.08 -1.94
CA LEU A 69 -13.37 30.66 -1.13
C LEU A 69 -14.06 31.79 -1.88
N SER A 70 -15.38 31.88 -1.77
CA SER A 70 -16.13 33.07 -2.22
C SER A 70 -15.83 34.28 -1.32
N SER A 71 -16.21 35.48 -1.75
CA SER A 71 -16.01 36.72 -0.97
C SER A 71 -16.66 36.64 0.43
N ALA A 72 -17.86 36.06 0.55
CA ALA A 72 -18.52 35.86 1.85
C ALA A 72 -17.74 34.90 2.76
N ALA A 73 -17.26 33.77 2.22
CA ALA A 73 -16.43 32.83 2.98
C ALA A 73 -15.07 33.44 3.37
N GLN A 74 -14.49 34.30 2.53
CA GLN A 74 -13.27 35.04 2.84
C GLN A 74 -13.45 36.04 3.98
N ALA A 75 -14.57 36.77 3.99
CA ALA A 75 -14.92 37.67 5.08
C ALA A 75 -15.04 36.92 6.41
N GLN A 76 -15.67 35.73 6.40
CA GLN A 76 -15.78 34.87 7.58
C GLN A 76 -14.41 34.43 8.11
N VAL A 77 -13.50 33.97 7.23
CA VAL A 77 -12.15 33.56 7.63
C VAL A 77 -11.32 34.74 8.16
N ALA A 78 -11.51 35.94 7.58
CA ALA A 78 -10.90 37.16 8.10
C ALA A 78 -11.42 37.48 9.51
N ALA A 79 -12.71 37.31 9.77
CA ALA A 79 -13.31 37.48 11.09
C ALA A 79 -12.77 36.45 12.10
N TRP A 80 -12.80 35.15 11.77
CA TRP A 80 -12.27 34.07 12.63
C TRP A 80 -10.79 34.25 12.96
N SER A 81 -10.00 34.82 12.06
CA SER A 81 -8.56 35.03 12.31
C SER A 81 -8.25 36.38 12.96
N GLY A 82 -9.19 37.33 12.96
CA GLY A 82 -8.94 38.72 13.31
C GLY A 82 -7.98 39.44 12.35
N ILE A 83 -7.81 38.93 11.12
CA ILE A 83 -6.86 39.46 10.13
C ILE A 83 -7.61 40.01 8.93
N PRO A 84 -7.37 41.28 8.52
CA PRO A 84 -8.04 41.86 7.36
C PRO A 84 -7.85 41.01 6.10
N ALA A 85 -8.92 40.85 5.30
CA ALA A 85 -8.88 40.09 4.06
C ALA A 85 -7.80 40.58 3.08
N THR A 86 -7.46 41.88 3.10
CA THR A 86 -6.36 42.46 2.30
C THR A 86 -4.97 42.02 2.74
N HIS A 87 -4.78 41.69 4.03
CA HIS A 87 -3.56 41.04 4.52
C HIS A 87 -3.50 39.58 4.11
N LEU A 88 -4.62 38.86 4.22
CA LEU A 88 -4.73 37.46 3.78
C LEU A 88 -4.47 37.33 2.28
N ALA A 89 -5.05 38.21 1.46
CA ALA A 89 -4.82 38.24 0.01
C ALA A 89 -3.35 38.43 -0.39
N ARG A 90 -2.56 39.16 0.42
CA ARG A 90 -1.12 39.34 0.18
C ARG A 90 -0.28 38.13 0.60
N ALA A 91 -0.76 37.35 1.56
CA ALA A 91 -0.03 36.21 2.10
C ALA A 91 -0.39 34.88 1.43
N LEU A 92 -1.66 34.70 1.07
CA LEU A 92 -2.25 33.45 0.57
C LEU A 92 -2.46 33.54 -0.95
N PRO A 93 -1.66 32.85 -1.79
CA PRO A 93 -1.70 33.03 -3.23
C PRO A 93 -3.04 32.70 -3.90
N SER A 94 -3.74 31.67 -3.41
CA SER A 94 -5.02 31.23 -3.96
C SER A 94 -6.21 32.09 -3.52
N TRP A 95 -6.02 33.01 -2.58
CA TRP A 95 -7.09 33.84 -2.02
C TRP A 95 -7.76 34.68 -3.09
N ALA A 96 -7.01 35.40 -3.91
CA ALA A 96 -7.59 36.26 -4.95
C ALA A 96 -8.30 35.47 -6.07
N ALA A 97 -7.91 34.22 -6.31
CA ALA A 97 -8.53 33.37 -7.32
C ALA A 97 -9.90 32.81 -6.89
N GLY A 98 -10.21 32.87 -5.59
CA GLY A 98 -11.44 32.37 -5.00
C GLY A 98 -12.71 32.95 -5.64
N PRO A 99 -12.97 34.26 -5.55
CA PRO A 99 -14.22 34.87 -6.01
C PRO A 99 -14.54 34.60 -7.48
N ALA A 100 -13.54 34.68 -8.37
CA ALA A 100 -13.70 34.41 -9.80
C ALA A 100 -14.12 32.96 -10.10
N SER A 101 -13.79 32.01 -9.22
CA SER A 101 -14.14 30.60 -9.38
C SER A 101 -15.63 30.30 -9.13
N PHE A 102 -16.39 31.21 -8.51
CA PHE A 102 -17.80 30.96 -8.11
C PHE A 102 -18.87 31.68 -8.95
N ALA A 103 -18.51 32.66 -9.80
CA ALA A 103 -19.43 33.36 -10.71
C ALA A 103 -20.77 33.79 -10.04
N GLU A 104 -21.89 33.78 -10.77
CA GLU A 104 -23.24 34.17 -10.32
C GLU A 104 -23.81 33.38 -9.13
N ARG A 105 -23.16 32.28 -8.71
CA ARG A 105 -23.62 31.45 -7.56
C ARG A 105 -23.36 32.12 -6.21
N ALA A 106 -22.52 33.14 -6.16
CA ALA A 106 -22.09 33.83 -4.94
C ALA A 106 -22.73 35.22 -4.78
N THR A 107 -23.98 35.39 -5.20
CA THR A 107 -24.73 36.67 -5.14
C THR A 107 -25.42 36.94 -3.80
N GLY A 108 -25.34 36.02 -2.84
CA GLY A 108 -25.91 36.17 -1.50
C GLY A 108 -24.87 36.08 -0.36
N GLU A 109 -25.32 36.23 0.88
CA GLU A 109 -24.48 36.16 2.10
C GLU A 109 -23.91 34.74 2.37
N GLN A 110 -24.41 33.72 1.67
CA GLN A 110 -23.96 32.35 1.79
C GLN A 110 -22.49 32.17 1.36
N GLY A 111 -21.68 31.62 2.27
CA GLY A 111 -20.30 31.23 1.96
C GLY A 111 -20.24 30.01 1.04
N TRP A 112 -19.31 30.04 0.08
CA TRP A 112 -19.04 28.92 -0.84
C TRP A 112 -17.56 28.53 -0.79
N ALA A 113 -17.30 27.22 -0.89
CA ALA A 113 -15.96 26.66 -0.92
C ALA A 113 -15.81 25.61 -2.04
N ARG A 114 -14.60 25.52 -2.61
CA ARG A 114 -14.25 24.56 -3.64
C ARG A 114 -12.86 24.00 -3.38
N TRP A 115 -12.73 22.68 -3.41
CA TRP A 115 -11.44 22.01 -3.35
C TRP A 115 -10.74 22.04 -4.71
N ARG A 116 -9.44 22.36 -4.74
CA ARG A 116 -8.60 22.36 -5.95
C ARG A 116 -7.21 21.81 -5.66
N VAL A 117 -6.55 21.28 -6.69
CA VAL A 117 -5.12 20.97 -6.64
C VAL A 117 -4.40 22.13 -7.31
N GLY A 118 -3.70 22.93 -6.52
CA GLY A 118 -3.10 24.20 -6.96
C GLY A 118 -1.81 24.08 -7.78
N VAL A 119 -1.31 22.86 -8.01
CA VAL A 119 0.01 22.61 -8.60
C VAL A 119 0.15 23.22 -10.00
N GLN A 120 -0.92 23.24 -10.80
CA GLN A 120 -0.89 23.80 -12.16
C GLN A 120 -0.91 25.33 -12.18
N GLU A 121 -1.48 25.98 -11.17
CA GLU A 121 -1.73 27.44 -11.18
C GLU A 121 -0.72 28.20 -10.31
N TRP A 122 -0.37 27.66 -9.14
CA TRP A 122 0.53 28.32 -8.17
C TRP A 122 1.84 27.54 -7.93
N GLY A 123 1.97 26.35 -8.52
CA GLY A 123 3.15 25.51 -8.41
C GLY A 123 3.10 24.50 -7.25
N PRO A 124 4.20 23.74 -7.03
CA PRO A 124 4.23 22.67 -6.04
C PRO A 124 4.09 23.19 -4.61
N VAL A 125 3.48 22.37 -3.74
CA VAL A 125 3.30 22.65 -2.32
C VAL A 125 4.40 21.95 -1.53
N SER A 126 5.07 22.73 -0.69
CA SER A 126 6.14 22.27 0.21
C SER A 126 5.81 22.63 1.65
N PHE A 127 6.48 21.99 2.59
CA PHE A 127 6.38 22.37 3.99
C PHE A 127 6.98 23.76 4.23
N GLY A 128 6.45 24.50 5.20
CA GLY A 128 7.05 25.71 5.73
C GLY A 128 8.02 25.39 6.88
N CYS A 129 9.02 26.26 7.09
CA CYS A 129 9.90 26.10 8.24
C CYS A 129 9.14 26.39 9.55
N ARG A 130 8.84 25.35 10.33
CA ARG A 130 8.15 25.48 11.64
C ARG A 130 8.81 26.48 12.58
N LEU A 131 10.15 26.61 12.56
CA LEU A 131 10.87 27.56 13.39
C LEU A 131 10.68 29.02 12.94
N CYS A 132 10.52 29.26 11.63
CA CYS A 132 10.13 30.57 11.13
C CYS A 132 8.68 30.92 11.52
N THR A 133 7.78 29.94 11.42
CA THR A 133 6.38 30.10 11.84
C THR A 133 6.29 30.38 13.34
N ALA A 134 6.97 29.59 14.17
CA ALA A 134 7.01 29.79 15.62
C ALA A 134 7.51 31.18 16.00
N ARG A 135 8.55 31.69 15.32
CA ARG A 135 9.05 33.06 15.55
C ARG A 135 8.05 34.16 15.17
N ARG A 136 7.07 33.88 14.30
CA ARG A 136 6.04 34.84 13.87
C ARG A 136 4.75 34.74 14.66
N SER A 137 4.32 33.52 15.00
CA SER A 137 3.02 33.26 15.64
C SER A 137 3.12 32.75 17.07
N GLY A 138 4.32 32.66 17.65
CA GLY A 138 4.56 32.09 18.99
C GLY A 138 4.35 30.57 19.09
N ARG A 139 3.91 29.90 18.02
CA ARG A 139 3.54 28.47 18.00
C ARG A 139 4.20 27.73 16.84
N GLY A 140 4.83 26.58 17.12
CA GLY A 140 5.51 25.72 16.15
C GLY A 140 4.59 24.83 15.32
N GLN A 141 3.67 25.44 14.57
CA GLN A 141 2.69 24.71 13.76
C GLN A 141 3.26 24.33 12.37
N ARG A 142 2.77 23.20 11.84
CA ARG A 142 3.02 22.80 10.44
C ARG A 142 2.37 23.84 9.52
N VAL A 143 3.08 24.18 8.45
CA VAL A 143 2.61 25.11 7.42
C VAL A 143 2.81 24.45 6.07
N TRP A 144 1.85 24.58 5.18
CA TRP A 144 2.01 24.22 3.77
C TRP A 144 2.01 25.48 2.92
N ARG A 145 2.96 25.56 2.00
CA ARG A 145 3.15 26.75 1.18
C ARG A 145 3.45 26.39 -0.26
N TYR A 146 2.96 27.20 -1.17
CA TYR A 146 3.45 27.22 -2.54
C TYR A 146 4.93 27.60 -2.51
N GLY A 147 5.75 26.70 -3.05
CA GLY A 147 7.20 26.74 -2.94
C GLY A 147 7.86 26.09 -4.13
N GLN A 148 8.28 26.91 -5.08
CA GLN A 148 9.07 26.46 -6.21
C GLN A 148 10.35 25.75 -5.73
N ARG A 149 10.85 24.79 -6.52
CA ARG A 149 11.99 23.94 -6.17
C ARG A 149 13.27 24.72 -5.82
N TRP A 150 13.45 25.89 -6.43
CA TRP A 150 14.57 26.79 -6.18
C TRP A 150 14.44 27.68 -4.92
N GLY A 151 13.29 27.65 -4.24
CA GLY A 151 12.99 28.47 -3.06
C GLY A 151 12.81 27.66 -1.77
N ARG A 152 13.41 26.47 -1.68
CA ARG A 152 13.18 25.50 -0.59
C ARG A 152 14.14 25.61 0.59
N VAL A 153 15.22 26.37 0.47
CA VAL A 153 16.20 26.51 1.54
C VAL A 153 15.74 27.58 2.51
N CYS A 154 15.44 27.17 3.74
CA CYS A 154 15.34 28.08 4.87
C CYS A 154 16.75 28.40 5.38
N ALA A 155 17.39 29.42 4.80
CA ALA A 155 18.76 29.81 5.16
C ALA A 155 18.91 30.17 6.66
N ARG A 156 17.86 30.75 7.26
CA ARG A 156 17.86 31.14 8.69
C ARG A 156 17.98 29.95 9.65
N HIS A 157 17.54 28.77 9.24
CA HIS A 157 17.46 27.58 10.09
C HIS A 157 18.20 26.38 9.50
N GLY A 158 18.86 26.53 8.35
CA GLY A 158 19.60 25.45 7.70
C GLY A 158 18.69 24.28 7.31
N ARG A 159 17.51 24.54 6.74
CA ARG A 159 16.55 23.48 6.38
C ARG A 159 16.20 23.49 4.90
N TRP A 160 16.23 22.33 4.25
CA TRP A 160 15.61 22.13 2.94
C TRP A 160 14.19 21.64 3.14
N LEU A 161 13.21 22.40 2.70
CA LEU A 161 11.79 22.10 2.87
C LEU A 161 11.32 21.09 1.81
N LEU A 162 10.76 19.97 2.26
CA LEU A 162 10.33 18.88 1.37
C LEU A 162 8.94 19.13 0.78
N ASP A 163 8.64 18.40 -0.29
CA ASP A 163 7.33 18.40 -0.92
C ASP A 163 6.29 17.71 -0.03
N VAL A 164 5.07 18.22 -0.11
CA VAL A 164 3.94 17.66 0.60
C VAL A 164 3.29 16.59 -0.27
N GLY A 165 2.88 15.48 0.32
CA GLY A 165 2.14 14.43 -0.39
C GLY A 165 2.99 13.44 -1.19
N ASP A 166 4.31 13.43 -0.96
CA ASP A 166 5.27 12.49 -1.58
C ASP A 166 5.31 11.10 -0.93
N GLY A 167 4.37 10.78 -0.04
CA GLY A 167 4.31 9.47 0.62
C GLY A 167 5.29 9.29 1.78
N HIS A 168 5.82 10.39 2.32
CA HIS A 168 6.55 10.45 3.58
C HIS A 168 6.11 11.67 4.41
N ASP A 169 6.28 11.59 5.73
CA ASP A 169 5.93 12.68 6.65
C ASP A 169 7.11 13.60 7.02
N LEU A 170 8.33 13.29 6.54
CA LEU A 170 9.51 14.12 6.76
C LEU A 170 9.30 15.51 6.15
N GLU A 171 9.39 16.55 6.97
CA GLU A 171 9.08 17.93 6.54
C GLU A 171 10.27 18.66 5.95
N TYR A 172 11.47 18.30 6.42
CA TYR A 172 12.69 18.96 6.02
C TYR A 172 13.89 18.03 6.08
N LEU A 173 14.94 18.39 5.34
CA LEU A 173 16.28 17.88 5.52
C LEU A 173 17.13 18.93 6.23
N ASP A 174 17.94 18.53 7.20
CA ASP A 174 18.93 19.41 7.79
C ASP A 174 20.09 19.61 6.80
N VAL A 175 20.28 20.87 6.42
CA VAL A 175 21.32 21.32 5.49
C VAL A 175 22.14 22.46 6.10
N GLY A 176 22.09 22.65 7.43
CA GLY A 176 22.81 23.71 8.12
C GLY A 176 24.32 23.63 7.92
N GLY A 177 24.85 22.41 7.80
CA GLY A 177 26.25 22.15 7.47
C GLY A 177 26.62 22.30 5.99
N CYS A 178 25.69 22.67 5.12
CA CYS A 178 25.90 22.78 3.66
C CYS A 178 25.65 24.22 3.18
N GLN A 179 26.59 25.12 3.47
CA GLN A 179 26.48 26.56 3.14
C GLN A 179 26.30 26.83 1.64
N GLU A 180 26.80 25.93 0.79
CA GLU A 180 26.70 26.02 -0.66
C GLU A 180 25.25 25.98 -1.18
N LEU A 181 24.32 25.34 -0.46
CA LEU A 181 22.88 25.34 -0.81
C LEU A 181 22.28 26.73 -0.60
N ALA A 182 22.61 27.39 0.51
CA ALA A 182 22.17 28.77 0.77
C ALA A 182 22.76 29.73 -0.27
N ALA A 183 24.05 29.57 -0.62
CA ALA A 183 24.70 30.35 -1.65
C ALA A 183 24.10 30.10 -3.05
N ALA A 184 23.71 28.85 -3.36
CA ALA A 184 23.00 28.52 -4.60
C ALA A 184 21.62 29.20 -4.66
N GLN A 185 20.84 29.16 -3.57
CA GLN A 185 19.55 29.85 -3.51
C GLN A 185 19.70 31.36 -3.69
N ALA A 186 20.72 31.98 -3.07
CA ALA A 186 21.00 33.40 -3.21
C ALA A 186 21.43 33.79 -4.64
N ARG A 187 22.02 32.85 -5.41
CA ARG A 187 22.42 33.07 -6.81
C ARG A 187 21.23 32.97 -7.78
N TRP A 188 20.22 32.17 -7.47
CA TRP A 188 19.09 31.91 -8.37
C TRP A 188 18.40 33.18 -8.93
N PRO A 189 18.10 34.24 -8.15
CA PRO A 189 17.48 35.45 -8.69
C PRO A 189 18.29 36.16 -9.79
N ARG A 190 19.63 36.02 -9.80
CA ARG A 190 20.47 36.55 -10.88
C ARG A 190 20.33 35.70 -12.15
N VAL A 191 20.30 34.37 -12.00
CA VAL A 191 20.09 33.44 -13.11
C VAL A 191 18.71 33.62 -13.74
N ALA A 192 17.67 33.73 -12.91
CA ALA A 192 16.30 33.96 -13.37
C ALA A 192 16.15 35.28 -14.14
N ARG A 193 16.78 36.38 -13.67
CA ARG A 193 16.79 37.65 -14.41
C ARG A 193 17.51 37.54 -15.76
N ARG A 194 18.63 36.81 -15.81
CA ARG A 194 19.36 36.57 -17.07
C ARG A 194 18.53 35.74 -18.04
N ALA A 195 17.89 34.67 -17.55
CA ALA A 195 16.95 33.87 -18.34
C ALA A 195 15.86 34.75 -18.97
N ALA A 196 15.18 35.55 -18.15
CA ALA A 196 14.12 36.45 -18.61
C ALA A 196 14.63 37.47 -19.63
N SER A 197 15.83 38.04 -19.45
CA SER A 197 16.44 38.96 -20.42
C SER A 197 16.74 38.33 -21.78
N THR A 198 16.82 36.99 -21.84
CA THR A 198 17.01 36.21 -23.08
C THR A 198 15.71 35.60 -23.61
N GLY A 199 14.55 36.02 -23.09
CA GLY A 199 13.24 35.49 -23.48
C GLY A 199 12.91 34.09 -22.94
N ALA A 200 13.74 33.53 -22.06
CA ALA A 200 13.52 32.22 -21.46
C ALA A 200 12.74 32.32 -20.15
N GLU A 201 11.72 31.47 -19.99
CA GLU A 201 10.95 31.36 -18.74
C GLU A 201 11.84 30.70 -17.66
N PRO A 202 12.07 31.34 -16.49
CA PRO A 202 13.01 30.83 -15.49
C PRO A 202 12.70 29.42 -14.98
N GLY A 203 11.42 29.04 -14.90
CA GLY A 203 11.00 27.69 -14.50
C GLY A 203 11.42 26.63 -15.51
N SER A 204 11.26 26.91 -16.80
CA SER A 204 11.73 26.05 -17.89
C SER A 204 13.26 25.87 -17.87
N VAL A 205 14.02 26.95 -17.65
CA VAL A 205 15.49 26.88 -17.49
C VAL A 205 15.88 25.99 -16.30
N PHE A 206 15.22 26.17 -15.15
CA PHE A 206 15.45 25.32 -13.98
C PHE A 206 15.14 23.85 -14.29
N THR A 207 14.06 23.59 -15.02
CA THR A 207 13.59 22.25 -15.36
C THR A 207 14.61 21.52 -16.23
N VAL A 208 15.15 22.18 -17.26
CA VAL A 208 16.24 21.61 -18.09
C VAL A 208 17.48 21.35 -17.25
N ALA A 209 17.94 22.34 -16.46
CA ALA A 209 19.13 22.17 -15.63
C ALA A 209 18.97 21.03 -14.60
N ARG A 210 17.79 20.90 -13.98
CA ARG A 210 17.46 19.79 -13.09
C ARG A 210 17.49 18.46 -13.83
N ALA A 211 16.94 18.38 -15.04
CA ALA A 211 16.96 17.17 -15.85
C ALA A 211 18.39 16.72 -16.17
N VAL A 212 19.27 17.65 -16.53
CA VAL A 212 20.71 17.39 -16.76
C VAL A 212 21.35 16.79 -15.51
N VAL A 213 21.26 17.49 -14.38
CA VAL A 213 21.97 17.08 -13.16
C VAL A 213 21.36 15.82 -12.54
N CYS A 214 20.04 15.64 -12.60
CA CYS A 214 19.42 14.38 -12.18
C CYS A 214 19.73 13.22 -13.12
N GLY A 215 19.97 13.47 -14.40
CA GLY A 215 20.49 12.48 -15.34
C GLY A 215 21.88 11.99 -14.90
N TRP A 216 22.78 12.92 -14.55
CA TRP A 216 24.08 12.58 -13.96
C TRP A 216 23.96 11.80 -12.66
N TRP A 217 23.02 12.17 -11.79
CA TRP A 217 22.74 11.45 -10.54
C TRP A 217 22.38 9.97 -10.75
N GLN A 218 21.78 9.63 -11.89
CA GLN A 218 21.39 8.25 -12.21
C GLN A 218 22.53 7.44 -12.85
N GLN A 219 23.56 8.10 -13.38
CA GLN A 219 24.67 7.45 -14.08
C GLN A 219 25.74 6.95 -13.11
N GLU A 220 26.05 5.65 -13.18
CA GLU A 220 27.10 5.06 -12.35
C GLU A 220 28.49 5.63 -12.67
N ALA A 221 28.80 5.83 -13.96
CA ALA A 221 30.06 6.43 -14.40
C ALA A 221 30.30 7.83 -13.80
N PHE A 222 29.23 8.59 -13.56
CA PHE A 222 29.33 9.90 -12.91
C PHE A 222 29.70 9.74 -11.41
N TRP A 223 29.05 8.81 -10.70
CA TRP A 223 29.33 8.51 -9.29
C TRP A 223 30.73 7.96 -9.03
N GLN A 224 31.38 7.34 -10.01
CA GLN A 224 32.76 6.86 -9.87
C GLN A 224 33.77 8.01 -9.71
N ARG A 225 33.46 9.18 -10.27
CA ARG A 225 34.34 10.37 -10.23
C ARG A 225 33.84 11.47 -9.31
N GLU A 226 32.54 11.51 -9.06
CA GLU A 226 31.90 12.48 -8.18
C GLU A 226 32.24 12.26 -6.69
N GLN A 227 32.83 13.28 -6.06
CA GLN A 227 33.21 13.25 -4.63
C GLN A 227 32.32 14.15 -3.76
N VAL A 228 31.76 15.22 -4.31
CA VAL A 228 31.04 16.25 -3.54
C VAL A 228 29.66 15.74 -3.12
N TRP A 229 28.93 15.12 -4.05
CA TRP A 229 27.57 14.65 -3.76
C TRP A 229 27.52 13.55 -2.70
N GLY A 230 28.52 12.67 -2.64
CA GLY A 230 28.61 11.62 -1.62
C GLY A 230 28.72 12.21 -0.22
N GLN A 231 29.68 13.12 -0.03
CA GLN A 231 29.91 13.79 1.26
C GLN A 231 28.71 14.64 1.69
N ARG A 232 28.11 15.38 0.75
CA ARG A 232 26.91 16.20 1.01
C ARG A 232 25.72 15.32 1.38
N LEU A 233 25.48 14.22 0.67
CA LEU A 233 24.42 13.27 0.99
C LEU A 233 24.62 12.66 2.38
N GLU A 234 25.83 12.23 2.71
CA GLU A 234 26.15 11.68 4.03
C GLU A 234 25.88 12.70 5.14
N ARG A 235 26.38 13.93 4.99
CA ARG A 235 26.14 15.02 5.95
C ARG A 235 24.66 15.28 6.16
N VAL A 236 23.90 15.47 5.07
CA VAL A 236 22.45 15.70 5.14
C VAL A 236 21.73 14.54 5.82
N THR A 237 22.12 13.31 5.52
CA THR A 237 21.54 12.10 6.14
C THR A 237 21.81 12.06 7.65
N VAL A 238 23.06 12.29 8.06
CA VAL A 238 23.46 12.25 9.47
C VAL A 238 22.83 13.39 10.26
N ASP A 239 22.89 14.63 9.75
CA ASP A 239 22.35 15.81 10.44
C ASP A 239 20.83 15.73 10.55
N THR A 240 20.14 15.23 9.50
CA THR A 240 18.69 15.01 9.55
C THR A 240 18.34 13.90 10.55
N GLY A 241 19.07 12.76 10.51
CA GLY A 241 18.83 11.63 11.40
C GLY A 241 19.04 11.96 12.89
N ARG A 242 20.01 12.83 13.21
CA ARG A 242 20.24 13.32 14.58
C ARG A 242 19.08 14.14 15.14
N ARG A 243 18.28 14.78 14.28
CA ARG A 243 17.17 15.66 14.70
C ARG A 243 15.80 14.99 14.58
N ASP A 244 15.72 13.86 13.88
CA ASP A 244 14.49 13.11 13.66
C ASP A 244 14.78 11.61 13.70
N GLU A 245 14.54 11.00 14.86
CA GLU A 245 14.77 9.57 15.09
C GLU A 245 13.90 8.68 14.19
N ALA A 246 12.74 9.17 13.71
CA ALA A 246 11.83 8.39 12.87
C ALA A 246 12.38 8.12 11.45
N VAL A 247 13.42 8.85 11.04
CA VAL A 247 14.14 8.61 9.79
C VAL A 247 15.51 7.96 10.00
N SER A 248 15.93 7.77 11.26
CA SER A 248 17.13 6.99 11.59
C SER A 248 16.92 5.52 11.21
N GLY A 249 17.79 4.98 10.35
CA GLY A 249 17.70 3.61 9.84
C GLY A 249 16.96 3.44 8.50
N ARG A 250 16.56 4.53 7.82
CA ARG A 250 16.04 4.44 6.44
C ARG A 250 17.12 3.92 5.48
N PRO A 251 16.78 3.06 4.49
CA PRO A 251 17.75 2.53 3.53
C PRO A 251 18.44 3.63 2.71
N VAL A 252 19.66 3.37 2.25
CA VAL A 252 20.42 4.30 1.39
C VAL A 252 19.64 4.67 0.11
N ALA A 253 18.89 3.73 -0.46
CA ALA A 253 18.06 3.99 -1.64
C ALA A 253 16.97 5.04 -1.38
N TRP A 254 16.40 5.06 -0.17
CA TRP A 254 15.42 6.06 0.25
C TRP A 254 16.07 7.45 0.33
N TRP A 255 17.24 7.55 0.98
CA TRP A 255 17.98 8.82 1.09
C TRP A 255 18.45 9.33 -0.26
N ARG A 256 18.92 8.45 -1.16
CA ARG A 256 19.30 8.83 -2.53
C ARG A 256 18.15 9.37 -3.37
N LEU A 257 16.91 9.13 -2.97
CA LEU A 257 15.73 9.67 -3.63
C LEU A 257 15.27 10.97 -2.96
N VAL A 258 15.01 10.92 -1.65
CA VAL A 258 14.44 12.05 -0.89
C VAL A 258 15.42 13.21 -0.77
N ALA A 259 16.71 12.94 -0.57
CA ALA A 259 17.71 14.00 -0.45
C ALA A 259 18.29 14.46 -1.79
N ARG A 260 17.98 13.81 -2.92
CA ARG A 260 18.57 14.11 -4.22
C ARG A 260 18.50 15.59 -4.57
N ASP A 261 17.29 16.15 -4.59
CA ASP A 261 17.07 17.52 -5.06
C ASP A 261 17.79 18.54 -4.17
N ALA A 262 17.93 18.27 -2.87
CA ALA A 262 18.72 19.11 -1.96
C ALA A 262 20.22 18.98 -2.24
N VAL A 263 20.71 17.74 -2.38
CA VAL A 263 22.11 17.44 -2.61
C VAL A 263 22.57 18.04 -3.93
N VAL A 264 21.81 17.93 -5.02
CA VAL A 264 22.27 18.42 -6.33
C VAL A 264 21.96 19.88 -6.59
N PHE A 265 21.23 20.56 -5.69
CA PHE A 265 20.75 21.92 -5.92
C PHE A 265 21.83 22.94 -6.31
N PRO A 266 23.04 22.96 -5.69
CA PRO A 266 24.10 23.88 -6.10
C PRO A 266 24.52 23.69 -7.55
N GLU A 267 24.63 22.44 -8.01
CA GLU A 267 25.00 22.13 -9.38
C GLU A 267 23.86 22.44 -10.35
N VAL A 268 22.59 22.24 -9.96
CA VAL A 268 21.42 22.64 -10.76
C VAL A 268 21.44 24.14 -11.05
N VAL A 269 21.70 24.98 -10.03
CA VAL A 269 21.78 26.44 -10.22
C VAL A 269 22.99 26.83 -11.06
N ALA A 270 24.13 26.15 -10.90
CA ALA A 270 25.33 26.41 -11.70
C ALA A 270 25.15 26.02 -13.18
N VAL A 271 24.55 24.87 -13.45
CA VAL A 271 24.17 24.44 -14.81
C VAL A 271 23.18 25.43 -15.41
N ALA A 272 22.11 25.79 -14.68
CA ALA A 272 21.15 26.80 -15.16
C ALA A 272 21.83 28.12 -15.52
N ALA A 273 22.78 28.59 -14.70
CA ALA A 273 23.56 29.79 -14.97
C ALA A 273 24.43 29.69 -16.24
N ALA A 274 24.95 28.49 -16.53
CA ALA A 274 25.74 28.22 -17.72
C ALA A 274 24.87 28.13 -18.99
N LEU A 275 23.70 27.48 -18.91
CA LEU A 275 22.76 27.35 -20.03
C LEU A 275 22.27 28.71 -20.55
N VAL A 276 22.10 29.69 -19.65
CA VAL A 276 21.67 31.06 -20.03
C VAL A 276 22.84 32.01 -20.28
N ASP A 277 24.08 31.53 -20.24
CA ASP A 277 25.27 32.36 -20.46
C ASP A 277 25.52 32.56 -21.96
N PRO A 278 25.37 33.78 -22.53
CA PRO A 278 25.57 34.02 -23.94
C PRO A 278 26.98 33.63 -24.40
N ALA A 279 28.01 33.85 -23.58
CA ALA A 279 29.38 33.49 -23.92
C ALA A 279 29.56 31.97 -24.07
N LEU A 280 28.93 31.17 -23.21
CA LEU A 280 28.97 29.71 -23.33
C LEU A 280 28.09 29.22 -24.47
N ARG A 281 26.91 29.83 -24.69
CA ARG A 281 26.04 29.50 -25.83
C ARG A 281 26.74 29.72 -27.18
N LEU A 282 27.61 30.73 -27.29
CA LEU A 282 28.44 30.96 -28.48
C LEU A 282 29.44 29.82 -28.74
N LEU A 283 29.87 29.06 -27.73
CA LEU A 283 30.73 27.89 -27.94
C LEU A 283 30.02 26.77 -28.70
N VAL A 284 28.69 26.77 -28.73
CA VAL A 284 27.86 25.82 -29.48
C VAL A 284 27.53 26.36 -30.88
N ALA A 285 27.36 27.68 -31.01
CA ALA A 285 26.99 28.33 -32.27
C ALA A 285 28.18 28.75 -33.16
N GLY A 286 29.38 28.89 -32.58
CA GLY A 286 30.61 29.34 -33.25
C GLY A 286 31.24 28.33 -34.21
N GLU A 287 30.59 27.20 -34.50
CA GLU A 287 31.05 26.13 -35.40
C GLU A 287 30.88 26.49 -36.90
N ARG A 288 31.22 27.73 -37.27
CA ARG A 288 31.46 28.11 -38.67
C ARG A 288 32.87 27.67 -39.06
N SER A 289 33.07 26.39 -39.35
CA SER A 289 34.17 25.97 -40.22
C SER A 289 33.69 24.89 -41.18
N LEU A 290 33.68 25.25 -42.47
CA LEU A 290 33.38 24.44 -43.65
C LEU A 290 34.36 23.27 -43.88
N VAL A 291 34.89 22.67 -42.82
CA VAL A 291 35.76 21.50 -42.88
C VAL A 291 35.18 20.45 -41.94
N ARG A 292 34.58 19.41 -42.51
CA ARG A 292 34.33 18.14 -41.81
C ARG A 292 35.69 17.56 -41.39
N ARG A 293 36.16 17.92 -40.20
CA ARG A 293 37.16 17.13 -39.47
C ARG A 293 36.61 16.86 -38.07
N ALA A 294 36.38 15.58 -37.82
CA ALA A 294 36.08 15.02 -36.52
C ALA A 294 37.09 15.54 -35.47
N GLY A 295 36.60 16.00 -34.32
CA GLY A 295 37.43 16.30 -33.15
C GLY A 295 37.15 17.60 -32.38
N HIS A 296 36.00 18.26 -32.56
CA HIS A 296 35.69 19.53 -31.87
C HIS A 296 34.49 19.46 -30.90
N ASP A 297 33.82 18.32 -30.82
CA ASP A 297 32.60 18.12 -30.03
C ASP A 297 32.91 18.18 -28.54
N GLY A 298 32.44 19.22 -27.84
CA GLY A 298 32.48 19.26 -26.37
C GLY A 298 33.06 20.51 -25.72
N ARG A 299 33.38 21.59 -26.44
CA ARG A 299 33.88 22.85 -25.83
C ARG A 299 32.95 23.41 -24.75
N PHE A 300 31.63 23.37 -25.01
CA PHE A 300 30.63 23.75 -24.00
C PHE A 300 30.71 22.84 -22.77
N VAL A 301 30.79 21.53 -22.98
CA VAL A 301 30.84 20.52 -21.90
C VAL A 301 32.12 20.67 -21.08
N ALA A 302 33.26 20.94 -21.72
CA ALA A 302 34.52 21.24 -21.06
C ALA A 302 34.42 22.51 -20.20
N ALA A 303 33.94 23.62 -20.77
CA ALA A 303 33.76 24.87 -20.03
C ALA A 303 32.74 24.74 -18.88
N LEU A 304 31.69 23.94 -19.06
CA LEU A 304 30.75 23.59 -18.00
C LEU A 304 31.44 22.75 -16.91
N GLY A 305 32.26 21.78 -17.32
CA GLY A 305 33.09 20.98 -16.43
C GLY A 305 34.00 21.85 -15.56
N ASP A 306 34.74 22.76 -16.16
CA ASP A 306 35.63 23.70 -15.45
C ASP A 306 34.84 24.55 -14.45
N ARG A 307 33.68 25.08 -14.85
CA ARG A 307 32.80 25.89 -13.99
C ARG A 307 32.23 25.10 -12.81
N LEU A 308 32.06 23.79 -12.98
CA LEU A 308 31.57 22.87 -11.94
C LEU A 308 32.70 22.22 -11.13
N GLY A 309 33.98 22.50 -11.43
CA GLY A 309 35.12 21.80 -10.83
C GLY A 309 35.18 20.32 -11.20
N ARG A 310 34.70 19.96 -12.39
CA ARG A 310 34.56 18.60 -12.92
C ARG A 310 35.15 18.53 -14.32
N GLY A 311 36.46 18.73 -14.45
CA GLY A 311 37.16 18.67 -15.75
C GLY A 311 36.98 17.34 -16.51
N TRP A 312 36.62 16.27 -15.79
CA TRP A 312 36.28 14.96 -16.36
C TRP A 312 34.87 14.87 -16.98
N LEU A 313 34.07 15.94 -16.96
CA LEU A 313 32.67 15.92 -17.41
C LEU A 313 32.53 15.49 -18.88
N GLY A 314 33.47 15.88 -19.75
CA GLY A 314 33.46 15.51 -21.17
C GLY A 314 33.60 14.00 -21.42
N GLU A 315 34.16 13.24 -20.48
CA GLU A 315 34.27 11.79 -20.61
C GLU A 315 32.94 11.07 -20.36
N VAL A 316 32.05 11.71 -19.59
CA VAL A 316 30.73 11.19 -19.20
C VAL A 316 29.63 11.71 -20.13
N GLU A 317 29.65 13.00 -20.45
CA GLU A 317 28.74 13.66 -21.40
C GLU A 317 29.26 13.55 -22.84
N ARG A 318 29.17 12.33 -23.37
CA ARG A 318 29.61 12.04 -24.73
C ARG A 318 28.53 12.36 -25.77
N PRO A 319 28.90 12.90 -26.96
CA PRO A 319 27.93 13.27 -28.00
C PRO A 319 27.08 12.12 -28.53
N ASP A 320 27.60 10.89 -28.47
CA ASP A 320 26.93 9.66 -28.95
C ASP A 320 25.87 9.13 -27.98
N ARG A 321 25.80 9.66 -26.75
CA ARG A 321 24.85 9.21 -25.73
C ARG A 321 23.72 10.21 -25.51
N PRO A 322 22.44 9.79 -25.61
CA PRO A 322 21.32 10.69 -25.39
C PRO A 322 21.25 11.13 -23.93
N SER A 323 21.33 12.44 -23.69
CA SER A 323 21.17 13.06 -22.37
C SER A 323 20.35 14.36 -22.50
N ALA A 324 19.82 14.87 -21.39
CA ALA A 324 19.15 16.16 -21.37
C ALA A 324 20.07 17.30 -21.86
N LEU A 325 21.38 17.20 -21.60
CA LEU A 325 22.35 18.20 -22.03
C LEU A 325 22.59 18.10 -23.53
N GLN A 326 22.78 16.88 -24.06
CA GLN A 326 22.94 16.67 -25.50
C GLN A 326 21.69 17.10 -26.28
N ALA A 327 20.50 16.81 -25.76
CA ALA A 327 19.24 17.26 -26.36
C ALA A 327 19.13 18.79 -26.41
N TRP A 328 19.52 19.47 -25.32
CA TRP A 328 19.55 20.93 -25.26
C TRP A 328 20.60 21.52 -26.22
N LEU A 329 21.82 20.96 -26.26
CA LEU A 329 22.88 21.39 -27.19
C LEU A 329 22.44 21.24 -28.65
N GLY A 330 21.81 20.12 -29.00
CA GLY A 330 21.26 19.88 -30.34
C GLY A 330 20.11 20.82 -30.68
N ALA A 331 19.26 21.20 -29.72
CA ALA A 331 18.22 22.19 -29.91
C ALA A 331 18.81 23.60 -30.14
N LEU A 332 19.82 24.00 -29.35
CA LEU A 332 20.50 25.28 -29.49
C LEU A 332 21.20 25.41 -30.86
N ALA A 333 21.87 24.35 -31.31
CA ALA A 333 22.51 24.33 -32.62
C ALA A 333 21.50 24.43 -33.77
N ARG A 334 20.29 23.86 -33.62
CA ARG A 334 19.20 23.99 -34.61
C ARG A 334 18.64 25.41 -34.67
N GLU A 335 18.41 26.03 -33.52
CA GLU A 335 17.92 27.41 -33.41
C GLU A 335 18.90 28.40 -34.06
N GLY A 336 20.21 28.17 -33.92
CA GLY A 336 21.24 28.95 -34.60
C GLY A 336 21.28 28.77 -36.13
N ARG A 337 20.80 27.64 -36.67
CA ARG A 337 20.73 27.36 -38.12
C ARG A 337 19.47 27.91 -38.79
N SER A 338 18.32 27.84 -38.11
CA SER A 338 17.03 28.35 -38.59
C SER A 338 16.21 28.94 -37.44
N PRO A 339 16.24 30.28 -37.27
CA PRO A 339 15.42 30.98 -36.27
C PRO A 339 13.91 30.83 -36.49
N SER A 340 13.48 30.48 -37.71
CA SER A 340 12.08 30.39 -38.14
C SER A 340 11.33 29.12 -37.68
N LEU A 341 12.00 28.14 -37.05
CA LEU A 341 11.40 26.88 -36.56
C LEU A 341 11.11 26.88 -35.05
N SER A 342 11.20 28.04 -34.37
CA SER A 342 11.15 28.14 -32.89
C SER A 342 9.77 27.92 -32.24
N GLY A 343 8.77 27.43 -32.98
CA GLY A 343 7.36 27.42 -32.56
C GLY A 343 6.66 26.05 -32.41
N SER A 344 7.36 24.91 -32.48
CA SER A 344 6.72 23.61 -32.23
C SER A 344 6.45 23.41 -30.74
N ALA A 345 5.19 23.13 -30.38
CA ALA A 345 4.75 22.85 -29.01
C ALA A 345 5.46 21.64 -28.37
N ASP A 346 6.03 20.75 -29.18
CA ASP A 346 6.92 19.67 -28.76
C ASP A 346 8.32 19.89 -29.36
N GLY A 347 9.32 20.21 -28.53
CA GLY A 347 10.74 20.18 -28.92
C GLY A 347 11.52 21.50 -28.94
N GLY A 348 11.02 22.57 -28.31
CA GLY A 348 11.76 23.83 -28.14
C GLY A 348 13.01 23.70 -27.24
N LEU A 349 13.90 24.71 -27.28
CA LEU A 349 15.18 24.73 -26.55
C LEU A 349 15.03 24.40 -25.05
N TRP A 350 13.98 24.90 -24.40
CA TRP A 350 13.76 24.75 -22.96
C TRP A 350 12.80 23.61 -22.59
N TRP A 351 12.53 22.70 -23.53
CA TRP A 351 11.67 21.54 -23.31
C TRP A 351 12.47 20.29 -22.92
N VAL A 352 12.00 19.57 -21.90
CA VAL A 352 12.60 18.30 -21.46
C VAL A 352 11.78 17.12 -22.01
N GLN A 353 12.43 16.33 -22.87
CA GLN A 353 11.90 15.07 -23.39
C GLN A 353 11.55 14.11 -22.25
N VAL A 354 10.48 13.33 -22.42
CA VAL A 354 9.97 12.41 -21.39
C VAL A 354 11.05 11.44 -20.88
N ALA A 355 11.90 10.92 -21.78
CA ALA A 355 13.01 10.02 -21.44
C ALA A 355 14.05 10.63 -20.50
N HIS A 356 14.13 11.97 -20.43
CA HIS A 356 15.09 12.70 -19.61
C HIS A 356 14.44 13.37 -18.39
N ARG A 357 13.14 13.16 -18.15
CA ARG A 357 12.46 13.72 -16.97
C ARG A 357 12.90 12.98 -15.71
N PRO A 358 13.35 13.70 -14.66
CA PRO A 358 13.73 13.07 -13.40
C PRO A 358 12.55 12.33 -12.76
N VAL A 359 12.82 11.17 -12.15
CA VAL A 359 11.83 10.47 -11.33
C VAL A 359 11.50 11.35 -10.12
N GLU A 360 10.21 11.65 -9.93
CA GLU A 360 9.74 12.40 -8.76
C GLU A 360 9.76 11.55 -7.49
N VAL A 361 10.00 12.18 -6.34
CA VAL A 361 10.21 11.48 -5.06
C VAL A 361 9.03 10.59 -4.71
N GLY A 362 7.79 11.10 -4.78
CA GLY A 362 6.62 10.28 -4.50
C GLY A 362 6.44 9.09 -5.45
N ALA A 363 6.80 9.23 -6.73
CA ALA A 363 6.77 8.11 -7.68
C ALA A 363 7.84 7.07 -7.36
N GLY A 364 9.08 7.52 -7.08
CA GLY A 364 10.17 6.62 -6.73
C GLY A 364 9.95 5.89 -5.40
N LEU A 365 9.34 6.54 -4.40
CA LEU A 365 9.05 5.90 -3.11
C LEU A 365 8.00 4.79 -3.24
N ARG A 366 6.98 4.97 -4.08
CA ARG A 366 6.01 3.91 -4.41
C ARG A 366 6.69 2.70 -5.04
N LEU A 367 7.71 2.92 -5.87
CA LEU A 367 8.49 1.85 -6.49
C LEU A 367 9.46 1.16 -5.51
N LEU A 368 9.96 1.88 -4.50
CA LEU A 368 10.88 1.35 -3.47
C LEU A 368 10.18 0.52 -2.37
N GLY A 369 8.86 0.36 -2.39
CA GLY A 369 8.13 -0.53 -1.48
C GLY A 369 7.95 -0.02 -0.06
N THR A 370 8.15 1.28 0.20
CA THR A 370 7.85 1.86 1.52
C THR A 370 6.36 2.19 1.64
N THR A 371 5.59 1.27 2.25
CA THR A 371 4.20 1.42 2.73
C THR A 371 3.12 1.66 1.66
N PRO A 372 1.97 0.95 1.71
CA PRO A 372 0.83 1.31 0.88
C PRO A 372 0.30 2.69 1.29
N PRO A 373 -0.20 3.51 0.36
CA PRO A 373 -0.90 4.72 0.71
C PRO A 373 -2.09 4.37 1.59
N VAL A 374 -2.37 5.22 2.59
CA VAL A 374 -3.70 5.31 3.17
C VAL A 374 -4.71 5.38 2.02
N ALA A 375 -5.65 4.44 2.06
CA ALA A 375 -6.62 4.05 1.04
C ALA A 375 -6.84 5.05 -0.12
N SER A 376 -6.40 4.65 -1.32
CA SER A 376 -6.96 5.12 -2.59
C SER A 376 -7.03 3.96 -3.57
N ARG A 377 -8.17 3.26 -3.58
CA ARG A 377 -8.65 2.43 -4.70
C ARG A 377 -9.68 3.28 -5.46
N GLY A 378 -9.70 3.38 -6.78
CA GLY A 378 -8.78 2.97 -7.82
C GLY A 378 -9.31 3.50 -9.16
N HIS A 379 -8.51 3.45 -10.21
CA HIS A 379 -8.99 3.22 -11.58
C HIS A 379 -7.88 2.56 -12.39
N VAL A 380 -8.25 1.45 -13.01
CA VAL A 380 -7.47 0.65 -13.95
C VAL A 380 -7.59 1.31 -15.31
N GLY A 381 -6.47 1.46 -16.03
CA GLY A 381 -6.49 1.75 -17.46
C GLY A 381 -5.29 2.53 -17.99
N SER A 382 -4.10 1.90 -18.04
CA SER A 382 -3.39 1.71 -19.32
C SER A 382 -2.16 0.82 -19.12
N THR A 383 -2.18 -0.26 -19.89
CA THR A 383 -1.07 -1.13 -20.23
C THR A 383 0.04 -0.34 -20.93
N GLY A 384 1.30 -0.53 -20.54
CA GLY A 384 2.43 -0.07 -21.36
C GLY A 384 3.69 0.45 -20.66
N TRP A 385 4.00 0.09 -19.40
CA TRP A 385 5.33 0.39 -18.83
C TRP A 385 5.80 -0.79 -17.97
N ARG A 386 6.22 -1.88 -18.64
CA ARG A 386 6.85 -3.04 -18.01
C ARG A 386 8.23 -3.40 -18.56
N ALA A 387 8.85 -2.49 -19.30
CA ALA A 387 10.25 -2.61 -19.70
C ALA A 387 11.00 -1.34 -19.26
N GLU A 388 12.09 -1.53 -18.53
CA GLU A 388 13.17 -0.55 -18.31
C GLU A 388 12.92 0.60 -17.29
N LEU A 389 12.65 0.25 -16.04
CA LEU A 389 13.14 1.04 -14.89
C LEU A 389 14.32 0.30 -14.27
N TRP A 390 15.45 0.35 -14.98
CA TRP A 390 16.73 -0.11 -14.47
C TRP A 390 17.28 0.98 -13.54
N VAL A 391 17.15 0.78 -12.22
CA VAL A 391 17.96 1.48 -11.23
C VAL A 391 19.26 0.68 -11.12
N PRO A 392 20.43 1.22 -11.53
CA PRO A 392 21.68 0.49 -11.38
C PRO A 392 21.91 0.11 -9.91
N ARG A 393 21.96 -1.20 -9.64
CA ARG A 393 22.60 -1.76 -8.45
C ARG A 393 24.10 -1.47 -8.61
N ARG A 394 24.64 -0.54 -7.82
CA ARG A 394 26.07 -0.14 -7.83
C ARG A 394 27.03 -1.33 -7.76
N VAL A 395 28.14 -1.23 -8.49
CA VAL A 395 29.44 -1.84 -8.14
C VAL A 395 30.55 -0.77 -8.15
N GLY A 396 31.11 -0.51 -6.95
CA GLY A 396 32.31 0.31 -6.69
C GLY A 396 32.01 1.59 -5.89
N GLN A 397 32.51 1.87 -4.68
CA GLN A 397 33.75 1.45 -4.01
C GLN A 397 33.51 0.59 -2.76
N GLY A 398 34.15 -0.57 -2.74
CA GLY A 398 34.13 -1.53 -1.65
C GLY A 398 35.45 -1.60 -0.89
N ALA A 399 35.80 -0.58 -0.11
CA ALA A 399 36.84 -0.70 0.92
C ALA A 399 36.25 -0.34 2.28
N GLY A 400 35.73 0.88 2.45
CA GLY A 400 34.96 1.27 3.65
C GLY A 400 33.59 0.57 3.74
N LEU A 401 32.87 0.48 2.62
CA LEU A 401 31.65 -0.33 2.53
C LEU A 401 31.91 -1.83 2.55
N LYS A 402 33.09 -2.33 2.11
CA LYS A 402 33.46 -3.73 2.33
C LYS A 402 33.76 -3.98 3.80
N ALA A 403 34.41 -3.07 4.52
CA ALA A 403 34.62 -3.19 5.96
C ALA A 403 33.28 -3.18 6.69
N VAL A 404 32.41 -2.18 6.46
CA VAL A 404 31.08 -2.09 7.09
C VAL A 404 30.12 -3.20 6.63
N SER A 405 30.18 -3.65 5.37
CA SER A 405 29.39 -4.78 4.88
C SER A 405 29.93 -6.12 5.36
N LYS A 406 31.24 -6.27 5.54
CA LYS A 406 31.87 -7.46 6.12
C LYS A 406 31.58 -7.52 7.62
N GLU A 407 31.68 -6.41 8.34
CA GLU A 407 31.30 -6.30 9.75
C GLU A 407 29.82 -6.60 9.95
N ARG A 408 28.91 -5.99 9.16
CA ARG A 408 27.46 -6.31 9.21
C ARG A 408 27.13 -7.73 8.77
N PHE A 409 27.90 -8.31 7.85
CA PHE A 409 27.73 -9.71 7.45
C PHE A 409 28.21 -10.64 8.56
N VAL A 410 29.35 -10.37 9.19
CA VAL A 410 29.91 -11.13 10.32
C VAL A 410 28.98 -11.04 11.54
N GLU A 411 28.46 -9.85 11.85
CA GLU A 411 27.46 -9.63 12.89
C GLU A 411 26.19 -10.45 12.61
N GLY A 412 25.61 -10.30 11.41
CA GLY A 412 24.43 -11.06 11.00
C GLY A 412 24.65 -12.57 10.97
N LEU A 413 25.83 -13.03 10.56
CA LEU A 413 26.23 -14.44 10.61
C LEU A 413 26.36 -14.95 12.05
N GLY A 414 26.84 -14.11 12.98
CA GLY A 414 26.84 -14.41 14.41
C GLY A 414 25.42 -14.62 14.95
N HIS A 415 24.47 -13.76 14.58
CA HIS A 415 23.05 -13.94 14.91
C HIS A 415 22.46 -15.20 14.23
N ALA A 416 22.80 -15.46 12.97
CA ALA A 416 22.36 -16.64 12.23
C ALA A 416 22.85 -17.94 12.89
N ARG A 417 24.12 -18.01 13.31
CA ARG A 417 24.68 -19.15 14.04
C ARG A 417 23.96 -19.40 15.36
N ARG A 418 23.72 -18.35 16.16
CA ARG A 418 22.97 -18.46 17.42
C ARG A 418 21.55 -18.96 17.19
N TYR A 419 20.90 -18.48 16.13
CA TYR A 419 19.55 -18.91 15.79
C TYR A 419 19.52 -20.38 15.33
N VAL A 420 20.44 -20.78 14.46
CA VAL A 420 20.57 -22.18 14.00
C VAL A 420 20.91 -23.12 15.15
N ALA A 421 21.76 -22.70 16.10
CA ALA A 421 22.04 -23.50 17.29
C ALA A 421 20.78 -23.76 18.16
N ARG A 422 19.82 -22.82 18.16
CA ARG A 422 18.56 -22.95 18.93
C ARG A 422 17.44 -23.64 18.16
N HIS A 423 17.36 -23.43 16.84
CA HIS A 423 16.20 -23.79 16.03
C HIS A 423 16.51 -24.74 14.87
N GLY A 424 17.79 -24.97 14.56
CA GLY A 424 18.25 -25.89 13.52
C GLY A 424 18.02 -25.42 12.08
N HIS A 425 17.59 -24.18 11.86
CA HIS A 425 17.27 -23.64 10.53
C HIS A 425 17.30 -22.10 10.47
N LEU A 426 17.29 -21.51 9.27
CA LEU A 426 17.28 -20.06 9.02
C LEU A 426 15.92 -19.51 8.52
N ALA A 427 14.84 -20.28 8.67
CA ALA A 427 13.48 -19.82 8.38
C ALA A 427 12.90 -18.89 9.48
N VAL A 428 13.52 -17.72 9.68
CA VAL A 428 13.16 -16.74 10.73
C VAL A 428 11.92 -15.91 10.34
N PRO A 429 10.95 -15.65 11.24
CA PRO A 429 9.86 -14.70 11.01
C PRO A 429 10.35 -13.25 10.93
N HIS A 430 9.66 -12.39 10.19
CA HIS A 430 9.77 -10.94 10.41
C HIS A 430 9.17 -10.63 11.79
N ALA A 431 10.01 -10.23 12.74
CA ALA A 431 9.54 -9.79 14.04
C ALA A 431 9.25 -8.27 13.98
N SER A 432 8.14 -7.85 14.59
CA SER A 432 7.81 -6.42 14.74
C SER A 432 8.78 -5.67 15.68
N ALA A 433 9.58 -6.42 16.46
CA ALA A 433 10.65 -5.93 17.32
C ALA A 433 11.91 -6.81 17.14
N PRO A 434 13.11 -6.23 16.95
CA PRO A 434 14.35 -7.00 16.85
C PRO A 434 14.63 -7.76 18.15
N GLN A 435 14.97 -9.05 18.07
CA GLN A 435 15.59 -9.75 19.21
C GLN A 435 17.04 -9.27 19.34
N ASP A 436 17.44 -8.88 20.55
CA ASP A 436 18.80 -8.40 20.86
C ASP A 436 19.28 -7.22 19.99
N GLY A 437 18.34 -6.38 19.51
CA GLY A 437 18.65 -5.22 18.67
C GLY A 437 18.96 -5.54 17.20
N PHE A 438 18.99 -6.82 16.78
CA PHE A 438 19.29 -7.24 15.40
C PHE A 438 18.12 -8.00 14.76
N ASP A 439 17.56 -7.44 13.68
CA ASP A 439 16.46 -8.07 12.93
C ASP A 439 16.99 -9.11 11.94
N LEU A 440 17.24 -10.32 12.45
CA LEU A 440 17.75 -11.46 11.66
C LEU A 440 16.79 -11.86 10.53
N GLY A 441 15.46 -11.74 10.74
CA GLY A 441 14.45 -12.09 9.74
C GLY A 441 14.51 -11.16 8.53
N ARG A 442 14.58 -9.84 8.76
CA ARG A 442 14.76 -8.85 7.69
C ARG A 442 16.13 -8.94 7.04
N TRP A 443 17.19 -9.23 7.80
CA TRP A 443 18.53 -9.43 7.26
C TRP A 443 18.58 -10.61 6.28
N LEU A 444 18.04 -11.78 6.65
CA LEU A 444 17.98 -12.95 5.76
C LEU A 444 17.09 -12.73 4.54
N ALA A 445 15.97 -12.00 4.67
CA ALA A 445 15.12 -11.65 3.53
C ALA A 445 15.87 -10.79 2.51
N ASN A 446 16.58 -9.75 2.97
CA ASN A 446 17.40 -8.91 2.11
C ASN A 446 18.53 -9.69 1.41
N LEU A 447 19.12 -10.68 2.08
CA LEU A 447 20.14 -11.55 1.49
C LEU A 447 19.58 -12.48 0.41
N ARG A 448 18.36 -13.01 0.60
CA ARG A 448 17.66 -13.82 -0.42
C ARG A 448 17.33 -12.99 -1.66
N ASP A 449 16.80 -11.78 -1.45
CA ASP A 449 16.48 -10.83 -2.54
C ASP A 449 17.72 -10.33 -3.31
N ALA A 450 18.88 -10.36 -2.64
CA ALA A 450 20.18 -10.01 -3.20
C ALA A 450 21.02 -11.24 -3.59
N SER A 451 20.48 -12.46 -3.53
CA SER A 451 21.24 -13.71 -3.66
C SER A 451 22.05 -13.82 -4.95
N ALA A 452 21.49 -13.34 -6.07
CA ALA A 452 22.17 -13.29 -7.37
C ALA A 452 23.42 -12.39 -7.40
N GLY A 453 23.60 -11.52 -6.40
CA GLY A 453 24.75 -10.61 -6.27
C GLY A 453 25.56 -10.81 -4.98
N LEU A 454 25.34 -11.88 -4.23
CA LEU A 454 26.12 -12.17 -3.02
C LEU A 454 27.49 -12.78 -3.36
N PRO A 455 28.55 -12.43 -2.61
CA PRO A 455 29.84 -13.12 -2.72
C PRO A 455 29.67 -14.63 -2.52
N PRO A 456 30.31 -15.49 -3.33
CA PRO A 456 30.21 -16.95 -3.20
C PRO A 456 30.60 -17.46 -1.80
N GLU A 457 31.55 -16.79 -1.14
CA GLU A 457 31.93 -17.08 0.25
C GLU A 457 30.77 -16.89 1.24
N HIS A 458 29.97 -15.83 1.08
CA HIS A 458 28.82 -15.54 1.94
C HIS A 458 27.70 -16.54 1.72
N VAL A 459 27.44 -16.90 0.46
CA VAL A 459 26.48 -17.95 0.09
C VAL A 459 26.91 -19.29 0.70
N ARG A 460 28.19 -19.65 0.61
CA ARG A 460 28.73 -20.87 1.22
C ARG A 460 28.56 -20.88 2.74
N MET A 461 28.92 -19.80 3.42
CA MET A 461 28.80 -19.70 4.89
C MET A 461 27.34 -19.83 5.37
N LEU A 462 26.37 -19.35 4.59
CA LEU A 462 24.94 -19.51 4.92
C LEU A 462 24.42 -20.91 4.56
N ALA A 463 24.87 -21.47 3.45
CA ALA A 463 24.53 -22.84 3.03
C ALA A 463 25.10 -23.91 3.98
N GLU A 464 26.25 -23.65 4.61
CA GLU A 464 26.82 -24.48 5.68
C GLU A 464 25.95 -24.47 6.95
N LEU A 465 25.23 -23.36 7.21
CA LEU A 465 24.34 -23.25 8.37
C LEU A 465 22.96 -23.85 8.10
N ASP A 466 22.43 -23.66 6.89
CA ASP A 466 21.16 -24.22 6.45
C ASP A 466 21.18 -24.40 4.94
N SER A 467 21.11 -25.65 4.47
CA SER A 467 21.07 -25.97 3.04
C SER A 467 19.89 -25.31 2.33
N TRP A 468 18.82 -24.98 3.05
CA TRP A 468 17.63 -24.31 2.57
C TRP A 468 17.56 -22.84 3.01
N TRP A 469 18.70 -22.17 3.23
CA TRP A 469 18.70 -20.76 3.59
C TRP A 469 18.06 -19.88 2.50
N ASN A 470 18.17 -20.24 1.21
CA ASN A 470 17.56 -19.55 0.06
C ASN A 470 16.87 -20.55 -0.89
N PRO A 471 15.69 -21.06 -0.55
CA PRO A 471 14.99 -22.06 -1.34
C PRO A 471 14.25 -21.44 -2.54
N PRO A 472 13.93 -22.23 -3.58
CA PRO A 472 13.15 -21.78 -4.73
C PRO A 472 11.65 -21.57 -4.43
N TRP A 473 11.20 -21.85 -3.20
CA TRP A 473 9.83 -21.66 -2.73
C TRP A 473 9.74 -20.56 -1.66
N PRO A 474 8.53 -20.05 -1.36
CA PRO A 474 8.35 -19.03 -0.32
C PRO A 474 8.83 -19.48 1.07
N ILE A 475 9.55 -18.62 1.81
CA ILE A 475 10.00 -18.90 3.19
C ILE A 475 8.84 -19.17 4.16
N SER A 476 7.65 -18.62 3.88
CA SER A 476 6.43 -18.95 4.61
C SER A 476 6.06 -20.43 4.52
N TRP A 477 6.29 -21.06 3.37
CA TRP A 477 6.11 -22.50 3.18
C TRP A 477 7.13 -23.31 3.99
N GLN A 478 8.40 -22.93 3.93
CA GLN A 478 9.47 -23.58 4.68
C GLN A 478 9.25 -23.49 6.20
N ARG A 479 8.77 -22.33 6.69
CA ARG A 479 8.38 -22.15 8.10
C ARG A 479 7.22 -23.06 8.51
N ALA A 480 6.22 -23.22 7.64
CA ALA A 480 5.12 -24.14 7.88
C ALA A 480 5.61 -25.60 7.93
N TRP A 481 6.57 -25.96 7.07
CA TRP A 481 7.21 -27.26 7.09
C TRP A 481 7.99 -27.53 8.39
N TYR A 482 8.83 -26.60 8.87
CA TYR A 482 9.54 -26.79 10.15
C TYR A 482 8.57 -26.94 11.33
N ARG A 483 7.48 -26.17 11.34
CA ARG A 483 6.42 -26.32 12.36
C ARG A 483 5.73 -27.69 12.25
N ALA A 484 5.49 -28.18 11.04
CA ALA A 484 4.94 -29.51 10.81
C ALA A 484 5.92 -30.61 11.28
N ARG A 485 7.22 -30.45 10.99
CA ARG A 485 8.27 -31.37 11.42
C ARG A 485 8.39 -31.46 12.94
N THR A 486 8.33 -30.34 13.65
CA THR A 486 8.29 -30.36 15.13
C THR A 486 7.09 -31.13 15.65
N HIS A 487 5.93 -30.98 15.00
CA HIS A 487 4.73 -31.73 15.35
C HIS A 487 4.92 -33.24 15.10
N THR A 488 5.46 -33.64 13.95
CA THR A 488 5.66 -35.07 13.61
C THR A 488 6.72 -35.74 14.47
N LEU A 489 7.75 -35.00 14.91
CA LEU A 489 8.73 -35.53 15.87
C LEU A 489 8.11 -35.82 17.24
N ALA A 490 7.08 -35.06 17.63
CA ALA A 490 6.40 -35.25 18.91
C ALA A 490 5.22 -36.24 18.85
N HIS A 491 4.57 -36.41 17.69
CA HIS A 491 3.30 -37.16 17.57
C HIS A 491 3.32 -38.28 16.50
N GLY A 492 4.47 -38.51 15.85
CA GLY A 492 4.61 -39.48 14.76
C GLY A 492 4.35 -38.91 13.36
N PRO A 493 4.62 -39.70 12.29
CA PRO A 493 4.49 -39.24 10.91
C PRO A 493 3.02 -38.99 10.51
N VAL A 494 2.83 -38.06 9.59
CA VAL A 494 1.54 -37.82 8.93
C VAL A 494 1.30 -38.88 7.88
N SER A 495 0.12 -39.48 7.88
CA SER A 495 -0.35 -40.35 6.80
C SER A 495 -1.38 -39.60 5.96
N GLY A 496 -1.35 -39.80 4.63
CA GLY A 496 -2.16 -39.04 3.69
C GLY A 496 -3.65 -39.06 4.01
N GLY A 497 -4.16 -40.14 4.62
CA GLY A 497 -5.57 -40.27 4.94
C GLY A 497 -5.97 -40.47 6.41
N ASP A 498 -5.17 -41.19 7.19
CA ASP A 498 -5.65 -41.78 8.45
C ASP A 498 -5.63 -40.82 9.65
N ASN A 499 -4.68 -39.88 9.68
CA ASN A 499 -4.51 -38.97 10.83
C ASN A 499 -4.66 -37.48 10.48
N LEU A 500 -4.93 -37.09 9.22
CA LEU A 500 -5.10 -35.68 8.84
C LEU A 500 -6.24 -34.97 9.60
N ALA A 501 -7.35 -35.68 9.84
CA ALA A 501 -8.52 -35.11 10.53
C ALA A 501 -8.28 -34.85 12.04
N GLY A 502 -7.25 -35.50 12.63
CA GLY A 502 -6.84 -35.31 14.02
C GLY A 502 -5.78 -34.23 14.23
N LEU A 503 -5.28 -33.60 13.17
CA LEU A 503 -4.23 -32.58 13.25
C LEU A 503 -4.80 -31.21 13.66
N PRO A 504 -3.97 -30.32 14.23
CA PRO A 504 -4.32 -28.92 14.40
C PRO A 504 -4.82 -28.31 13.08
N ARG A 505 -5.93 -27.56 13.12
CA ARG A 505 -6.64 -27.04 11.92
C ARG A 505 -5.75 -26.33 10.90
N TRP A 506 -4.69 -25.65 11.35
CA TRP A 506 -3.74 -24.99 10.45
C TRP A 506 -2.89 -25.99 9.67
N LEU A 507 -2.45 -27.07 10.34
CA LEU A 507 -1.57 -28.10 9.80
C LEU A 507 -2.36 -28.99 8.83
N GLU A 508 -3.56 -29.41 9.22
CA GLU A 508 -4.48 -30.12 8.34
C GLU A 508 -4.70 -29.35 7.02
N ARG A 509 -5.07 -28.06 7.12
CA ARG A 509 -5.33 -27.22 5.94
C ARG A 509 -4.10 -27.05 5.06
N TRP A 510 -2.93 -26.86 5.68
CA TRP A 510 -1.68 -26.71 4.96
C TRP A 510 -1.29 -27.99 4.23
N LEU A 511 -1.36 -29.15 4.89
CA LEU A 511 -1.03 -30.47 4.31
C LEU A 511 -2.00 -30.87 3.21
N ARG A 512 -3.32 -30.68 3.40
CA ARG A 512 -4.32 -30.94 2.34
C ARG A 512 -4.05 -30.12 1.08
N ARG A 513 -3.59 -28.89 1.24
CA ARG A 513 -3.16 -28.05 0.11
C ARG A 513 -1.91 -28.63 -0.57
N GLN A 514 -0.93 -29.09 0.20
CA GLN A 514 0.30 -29.69 -0.35
C GLN A 514 -0.01 -30.96 -1.13
N ILE A 515 -0.94 -31.78 -0.63
CA ILE A 515 -1.38 -32.99 -1.32
C ILE A 515 -2.12 -32.62 -2.60
N ALA A 516 -3.07 -31.67 -2.56
CA ALA A 516 -3.83 -31.24 -3.74
C ALA A 516 -2.95 -30.63 -4.85
N GLU A 517 -1.90 -29.93 -4.46
CA GLU A 517 -0.95 -29.25 -5.37
C GLU A 517 0.32 -30.10 -5.59
N SER A 518 0.33 -31.40 -5.25
CA SER A 518 1.54 -32.23 -5.20
C SER A 518 2.32 -32.28 -6.52
N SER A 519 1.60 -32.26 -7.65
CA SER A 519 2.17 -32.24 -9.00
C SER A 519 2.81 -30.90 -9.40
N GLN A 520 2.53 -29.83 -8.65
CA GLN A 520 3.07 -28.47 -8.87
C GLN A 520 4.22 -28.14 -7.91
N LEU A 521 4.52 -29.03 -6.94
CA LEU A 521 5.61 -28.86 -5.99
C LEU A 521 6.95 -29.24 -6.62
N ALA A 522 8.00 -28.49 -6.26
CA ALA A 522 9.37 -28.85 -6.67
C ALA A 522 9.79 -30.21 -6.08
N ALA A 523 10.72 -30.91 -6.74
CA ALA A 523 11.17 -32.24 -6.32
C ALA A 523 11.68 -32.24 -4.86
N GLU A 524 12.36 -31.18 -4.46
CA GLU A 524 12.90 -31.00 -3.12
C GLU A 524 11.79 -30.72 -2.08
N GLN A 525 10.70 -30.05 -2.47
CA GLN A 525 9.52 -29.90 -1.60
C GLN A 525 8.83 -31.25 -1.39
N GLN A 526 8.75 -32.09 -2.42
CA GLN A 526 8.20 -33.44 -2.31
C GLN A 526 9.07 -34.31 -1.38
N GLN A 527 10.42 -34.20 -1.47
CA GLN A 527 11.33 -34.86 -0.54
C GLN A 527 11.13 -34.39 0.91
N LEU A 528 10.97 -33.09 1.14
CA LEU A 528 10.69 -32.54 2.47
C LEU A 528 9.34 -33.03 3.01
N LEU A 529 8.30 -33.14 2.17
CA LEU A 529 7.01 -33.70 2.58
C LEU A 529 7.09 -35.20 2.90
N ALA A 530 7.89 -35.96 2.16
CA ALA A 530 8.16 -37.36 2.46
C ALA A 530 8.80 -37.54 3.86
N GLN A 531 9.64 -36.60 4.32
CA GLN A 531 10.18 -36.60 5.68
C GLN A 531 9.12 -36.39 6.77
N LEU A 532 7.94 -35.85 6.43
CA LEU A 532 6.80 -35.74 7.33
C LEU A 532 5.91 -36.99 7.30
N GLY A 533 6.18 -37.95 6.42
CA GLY A 533 5.36 -39.14 6.17
C GLY A 533 4.50 -39.06 4.90
N LEU A 534 4.43 -37.91 4.21
CA LEU A 534 3.70 -37.74 2.95
C LEU A 534 4.55 -38.14 1.74
N THR A 535 4.81 -39.44 1.58
CA THR A 535 5.52 -39.97 0.41
C THR A 535 4.65 -39.88 -0.86
N PRO A 536 5.23 -39.98 -2.08
CA PRO A 536 4.45 -40.06 -3.32
C PRO A 536 3.40 -41.17 -3.27
N ALA A 537 3.72 -42.34 -2.71
CA ALA A 537 2.75 -43.44 -2.56
C ALA A 537 1.60 -43.10 -1.60
N GLU A 538 1.85 -42.33 -0.54
CA GLU A 538 0.80 -41.83 0.37
C GLU A 538 -0.06 -40.75 -0.28
N ILE A 539 0.56 -39.87 -1.06
CA ILE A 539 -0.12 -38.85 -1.86
C ILE A 539 -0.97 -39.51 -2.94
N ASP A 540 -0.47 -40.55 -3.60
CA ASP A 540 -1.21 -41.32 -4.60
C ASP A 540 -2.32 -42.14 -3.95
N ARG A 541 -2.12 -42.67 -2.74
CA ARG A 541 -3.18 -43.30 -1.95
C ARG A 541 -4.29 -42.30 -1.60
N PHE A 542 -3.93 -41.05 -1.27
CA PHE A 542 -4.89 -39.96 -1.07
C PHE A 542 -5.55 -39.50 -2.38
N HIS A 543 -4.77 -39.43 -3.47
CA HIS A 543 -5.14 -39.35 -4.89
C HIS A 543 -6.27 -40.30 -5.28
N ALA A 544 -6.00 -41.58 -5.02
CA ALA A 544 -6.87 -42.69 -5.22
C ALA A 544 -8.02 -42.72 -4.21
N TRP A 545 -8.02 -41.82 -3.20
CA TRP A 545 -9.10 -41.67 -2.26
C TRP A 545 -10.23 -40.83 -2.89
N PRO A 546 -11.37 -41.41 -3.29
CA PRO A 546 -12.27 -40.77 -4.25
C PRO A 546 -13.27 -39.77 -3.66
N ALA A 547 -12.83 -38.93 -2.72
CA ALA A 547 -13.72 -38.09 -1.91
C ALA A 547 -14.44 -36.96 -2.69
N ARG A 548 -13.95 -36.53 -3.87
CA ARG A 548 -14.66 -35.51 -4.68
C ARG A 548 -15.75 -36.07 -5.59
N ARG A 549 -15.66 -37.34 -6.01
CA ARG A 549 -16.69 -37.99 -6.84
C ARG A 549 -17.67 -38.84 -6.02
N ARG A 550 -17.38 -39.08 -4.73
CA ARG A 550 -18.29 -39.80 -3.81
C ARG A 550 -19.07 -38.94 -2.82
N SER A 551 -18.83 -37.64 -2.62
CA SER A 551 -19.58 -36.90 -1.57
C SER A 551 -21.10 -36.75 -1.83
N MET A 552 -21.54 -36.87 -3.09
CA MET A 552 -22.98 -36.91 -3.43
C MET A 552 -23.53 -38.34 -3.31
N LEU A 553 -22.82 -39.33 -3.87
CA LEU A 553 -23.26 -40.73 -3.86
C LEU A 553 -23.21 -41.30 -2.44
N HIS A 554 -22.11 -41.15 -1.69
CA HIS A 554 -22.05 -41.51 -0.27
C HIS A 554 -22.99 -40.67 0.60
N GLY A 555 -23.28 -39.43 0.21
CA GLY A 555 -24.30 -38.65 0.92
C GLY A 555 -25.71 -39.21 0.72
N LEU A 556 -26.00 -39.73 -0.48
CA LEU A 556 -27.24 -40.42 -0.80
C LEU A 556 -27.32 -41.82 -0.19
N GLU A 557 -26.23 -42.59 -0.23
CA GLU A 557 -26.10 -43.90 0.43
C GLU A 557 -26.28 -43.73 1.94
N ALA A 558 -25.53 -42.82 2.58
CA ALA A 558 -25.70 -42.54 4.00
C ALA A 558 -27.09 -41.99 4.36
N ALA A 559 -27.74 -41.24 3.47
CA ALA A 559 -29.13 -40.83 3.68
C ALA A 559 -30.10 -42.02 3.53
N HIS A 560 -29.87 -42.92 2.58
CA HIS A 560 -30.65 -44.13 2.39
C HIS A 560 -30.53 -45.05 3.61
N ASP A 561 -29.31 -45.33 4.03
CA ASP A 561 -29.02 -46.21 5.17
C ASP A 561 -29.54 -45.63 6.48
N TYR A 562 -29.37 -44.32 6.69
CA TYR A 562 -29.95 -43.63 7.84
C TYR A 562 -31.49 -43.65 7.81
N ALA A 563 -32.11 -43.41 6.65
CA ALA A 563 -33.57 -43.46 6.51
C ALA A 563 -34.11 -44.89 6.66
N ALA A 564 -33.36 -45.91 6.25
CA ALA A 564 -33.73 -47.31 6.48
C ALA A 564 -33.64 -47.68 7.97
N LEU A 565 -32.60 -47.22 8.66
CA LEU A 565 -32.36 -47.51 10.07
C LEU A 565 -33.29 -46.72 11.01
N HIS A 566 -33.62 -45.47 10.67
CA HIS A 566 -34.33 -44.55 11.56
C HIS A 566 -35.65 -44.03 10.99
N GLY A 567 -36.04 -44.39 9.77
CA GLY A 567 -37.31 -44.03 9.15
C GLY A 567 -37.51 -42.55 8.78
N HIS A 568 -36.51 -41.69 8.94
CA HIS A 568 -36.58 -40.27 8.58
C HIS A 568 -35.21 -39.65 8.30
N LEU A 569 -35.19 -38.45 7.70
CA LEU A 569 -33.98 -37.68 7.42
C LEU A 569 -33.84 -36.40 8.27
N ALA A 570 -34.69 -36.21 9.28
CA ALA A 570 -34.61 -35.12 10.26
C ALA A 570 -33.39 -35.21 11.21
N VAL A 571 -32.18 -35.09 10.66
CA VAL A 571 -30.90 -35.13 11.40
C VAL A 571 -30.47 -33.77 11.91
N SER A 572 -29.83 -33.74 13.09
CA SER A 572 -29.19 -32.54 13.63
C SER A 572 -27.79 -32.35 13.03
N GLN A 573 -27.22 -31.14 13.14
CA GLN A 573 -25.90 -30.83 12.54
C GLN A 573 -24.73 -31.73 12.97
N PRO A 574 -24.58 -32.17 14.24
CA PRO A 574 -23.45 -33.00 14.65
C PRO A 574 -23.58 -34.48 14.22
N THR A 575 -24.71 -34.91 13.64
CA THR A 575 -24.94 -36.31 13.30
C THR A 575 -23.97 -36.81 12.23
N THR A 576 -23.20 -37.83 12.57
CA THR A 576 -22.39 -38.62 11.64
C THR A 576 -23.02 -40.01 11.47
N HIS A 577 -23.00 -40.53 10.24
CA HIS A 577 -23.43 -41.89 9.91
C HIS A 577 -22.25 -42.57 9.21
N ASP A 578 -21.75 -43.67 9.77
CA ASP A 578 -20.56 -44.40 9.28
C ASP A 578 -19.36 -43.51 8.96
N GLY A 579 -19.06 -42.56 9.86
CA GLY A 579 -17.97 -41.59 9.72
C GLY A 579 -18.24 -40.46 8.71
N PHE A 580 -19.38 -40.49 8.01
CA PHE A 580 -19.83 -39.40 7.14
C PHE A 580 -20.63 -38.36 7.91
N ALA A 581 -20.29 -37.07 7.74
CA ALA A 581 -20.97 -35.95 8.39
C ALA A 581 -22.34 -35.64 7.76
N LEU A 582 -23.28 -36.59 7.89
CA LEU A 582 -24.60 -36.57 7.28
C LEU A 582 -25.41 -35.33 7.67
N GLY A 583 -25.36 -34.91 8.93
CA GLY A 583 -26.04 -33.72 9.44
C GLY A 583 -25.60 -32.42 8.75
N LYS A 584 -24.30 -32.27 8.52
CA LYS A 584 -23.74 -31.13 7.80
C LYS A 584 -24.10 -31.18 6.32
N TRP A 585 -24.04 -32.36 5.71
CA TRP A 585 -24.35 -32.56 4.29
C TRP A 585 -25.83 -32.27 3.99
N LEU A 586 -26.77 -32.86 4.73
CA LEU A 586 -28.21 -32.64 4.53
C LEU A 586 -28.60 -31.17 4.69
N ASN A 587 -28.00 -30.43 5.63
CA ASN A 587 -28.26 -28.99 5.77
C ASN A 587 -27.78 -28.16 4.57
N GLN A 588 -26.63 -28.50 3.97
CA GLN A 588 -26.18 -27.87 2.74
C GLN A 588 -27.14 -28.17 1.57
N VAL A 589 -27.64 -29.41 1.49
CA VAL A 589 -28.61 -29.81 0.46
C VAL A 589 -29.95 -29.10 0.65
N ARG A 590 -30.47 -28.98 1.89
CA ARG A 590 -31.68 -28.22 2.23
C ARG A 590 -31.55 -26.74 1.83
N HIS A 591 -30.44 -26.10 2.18
CA HIS A 591 -30.20 -24.70 1.81
C HIS A 591 -30.23 -24.51 0.28
N ARG A 592 -29.57 -25.39 -0.47
CA ARG A 592 -29.59 -25.35 -1.94
C ARG A 592 -30.99 -25.59 -2.50
N GLN A 593 -31.76 -26.51 -1.91
CA GLN A 593 -33.13 -26.79 -2.35
C GLN A 593 -34.08 -25.61 -2.10
N ARG A 594 -33.90 -24.86 -0.99
CA ARG A 594 -34.68 -23.64 -0.70
C ARG A 594 -34.30 -22.47 -1.60
N ALA A 595 -33.03 -22.37 -2.00
CA ALA A 595 -32.55 -21.35 -2.93
C ALA A 595 -32.91 -21.65 -4.40
N ALA A 596 -33.32 -22.87 -4.72
CA ALA A 596 -33.70 -23.28 -6.06
C ALA A 596 -35.17 -22.97 -6.35
N THR A 597 -35.47 -22.49 -7.55
CA THR A 597 -36.85 -22.24 -8.01
C THR A 597 -37.63 -23.51 -8.33
N GLN A 598 -36.95 -24.65 -8.50
CA GLN A 598 -37.56 -25.96 -8.77
C GLN A 598 -36.85 -27.07 -7.96
N PRO A 599 -37.52 -28.22 -7.71
CA PRO A 599 -36.91 -29.40 -7.11
C PRO A 599 -35.67 -29.89 -7.85
N THR A 600 -34.52 -29.84 -7.18
CA THR A 600 -33.25 -30.34 -7.71
C THR A 600 -33.35 -31.85 -7.93
N ARG A 601 -32.54 -32.42 -8.85
CA ARG A 601 -32.49 -33.89 -9.06
C ARG A 601 -32.23 -34.63 -7.75
N LEU A 602 -31.30 -34.11 -6.94
CA LEU A 602 -30.97 -34.65 -5.62
C LEU A 602 -32.13 -34.47 -4.64
N GLY A 603 -32.80 -33.32 -4.65
CA GLY A 603 -33.99 -33.08 -3.83
C GLY A 603 -35.12 -34.06 -4.12
N ARG A 604 -35.34 -34.42 -5.38
CA ARG A 604 -36.33 -35.46 -5.77
C ARG A 604 -35.98 -36.84 -5.21
N GLN A 605 -34.70 -37.21 -5.23
CA GLN A 605 -34.23 -38.49 -4.66
C GLN A 605 -34.35 -38.52 -3.13
N LEU A 606 -34.10 -37.40 -2.44
CA LEU A 606 -34.31 -37.34 -0.99
C LEU A 606 -35.80 -37.32 -0.62
N THR A 607 -36.65 -36.69 -1.44
CA THR A 607 -38.10 -36.72 -1.26
C THR A 607 -38.70 -38.12 -1.41
N SER A 608 -38.10 -39.01 -2.21
CA SER A 608 -38.53 -40.42 -2.25
C SER A 608 -38.12 -41.22 -1.01
N LEU A 609 -37.15 -40.76 -0.23
CA LEU A 609 -36.72 -41.42 1.02
C LEU A 609 -37.50 -40.88 2.23
N ASP A 610 -37.69 -39.57 2.30
CA ASP A 610 -38.47 -38.91 3.35
C ASP A 610 -39.16 -37.70 2.74
N THR A 611 -40.49 -37.73 2.63
CA THR A 611 -41.30 -36.63 2.07
C THR A 611 -41.00 -35.30 2.75
N TRP A 612 -40.69 -35.35 4.05
CA TRP A 612 -40.43 -34.18 4.89
C TRP A 612 -38.94 -33.99 5.17
N TRP A 613 -38.02 -34.46 4.32
CA TRP A 613 -36.57 -34.28 4.55
C TRP A 613 -36.14 -32.80 4.62
N ASN A 614 -36.89 -31.89 3.98
CA ASN A 614 -36.71 -30.44 3.99
C ASN A 614 -38.04 -29.74 4.35
N PRO A 615 -38.45 -29.80 5.63
CA PRO A 615 -39.73 -29.25 6.04
C PRO A 615 -39.69 -27.71 6.07
N PRO A 616 -40.86 -27.05 6.01
CA PRO A 616 -40.98 -25.60 6.20
C PRO A 616 -40.98 -25.18 7.69
N TRP A 617 -40.88 -26.13 8.62
CA TRP A 617 -40.77 -25.93 10.07
C TRP A 617 -39.38 -26.36 10.61
N PRO A 618 -39.04 -26.07 11.89
CA PRO A 618 -37.78 -26.50 12.49
C PRO A 618 -37.62 -28.02 12.55
N LEU A 619 -36.40 -28.53 12.30
CA LEU A 619 -36.12 -29.98 12.32
C LEU A 619 -36.36 -30.60 13.70
N ASP A 620 -36.17 -29.85 14.79
CA ASP A 620 -36.45 -30.34 16.14
C ASP A 620 -37.94 -30.65 16.34
N TRP A 621 -38.84 -29.85 15.74
CA TRP A 621 -40.27 -30.15 15.73
C TRP A 621 -40.54 -31.47 15.00
N GLN A 622 -39.90 -31.70 13.85
CA GLN A 622 -40.07 -32.93 13.09
C GLN A 622 -39.53 -34.16 13.82
N ARG A 623 -38.42 -34.03 14.55
CA ARG A 623 -37.84 -35.09 15.39
C ARG A 623 -38.77 -35.45 16.55
N SER A 624 -39.33 -34.45 17.23
CA SER A 624 -40.29 -34.67 18.31
C SER A 624 -41.58 -35.31 17.81
N TYR A 625 -42.08 -34.88 16.64
CA TYR A 625 -43.22 -35.52 15.98
C TYR A 625 -42.97 -37.01 15.71
N TRP A 626 -41.80 -37.34 15.12
CA TRP A 626 -41.47 -38.72 14.78
C TRP A 626 -41.39 -39.58 16.04
N ALA A 627 -40.76 -39.06 17.11
CA ALA A 627 -40.70 -39.75 18.39
C ALA A 627 -42.09 -39.98 19.01
N ALA A 628 -42.94 -38.95 19.06
CA ALA A 628 -44.30 -39.07 19.58
C ALA A 628 -45.12 -40.10 18.80
N ARG A 629 -45.03 -40.10 17.46
CA ARG A 629 -45.73 -41.06 16.62
C ARG A 629 -45.30 -42.50 16.92
N HIS A 630 -44.01 -42.78 17.05
CA HIS A 630 -43.53 -44.16 17.20
C HIS A 630 -43.53 -44.67 18.64
N HIS A 631 -43.57 -43.78 19.64
CA HIS A 631 -43.92 -44.19 21.01
C HIS A 631 -45.40 -44.58 21.12
N LEU A 632 -46.31 -43.94 20.37
CA LEU A 632 -47.73 -44.34 20.33
C LEU A 632 -47.98 -45.62 19.53
N HIS A 633 -47.37 -45.76 18.35
CA HIS A 633 -47.70 -46.84 17.40
C HIS A 633 -46.69 -47.98 17.36
N GLY A 634 -45.68 -47.93 18.21
CA GLY A 634 -44.53 -48.82 18.15
C GLY A 634 -43.53 -48.43 17.05
N LEU A 635 -42.28 -48.82 17.29
CA LEU A 635 -41.20 -48.68 16.32
C LEU A 635 -41.31 -49.81 15.27
N PRO A 636 -41.26 -49.53 13.96
CA PRO A 636 -41.32 -50.56 12.94
C PRO A 636 -40.18 -51.56 13.06
N GLU A 637 -40.44 -52.81 12.68
CA GLU A 637 -39.47 -53.89 12.76
C GLU A 637 -38.20 -53.55 11.93
N GLY A 638 -37.04 -53.70 12.56
CA GLY A 638 -35.73 -53.39 11.96
C GLY A 638 -35.27 -51.92 12.11
N MET A 639 -36.10 -51.01 12.63
CA MET A 639 -35.69 -49.64 12.92
C MET A 639 -35.12 -49.50 14.34
N VAL A 640 -34.27 -48.50 14.53
CA VAL A 640 -33.63 -48.18 15.81
C VAL A 640 -33.81 -46.70 16.13
N TRP A 641 -33.95 -46.36 17.40
CA TRP A 641 -33.96 -44.97 17.87
C TRP A 641 -32.63 -44.28 17.56
N TRP A 642 -32.67 -43.03 17.05
CA TRP A 642 -31.45 -42.27 16.81
C TRP A 642 -30.85 -41.73 18.12
N PRO A 643 -29.54 -41.41 18.16
CA PRO A 643 -28.91 -40.86 19.35
C PRO A 643 -29.57 -39.56 19.83
N GLY A 644 -30.00 -39.53 21.09
CA GLY A 644 -30.71 -38.38 21.67
C GLY A 644 -32.13 -38.19 21.11
N ALA A 645 -32.80 -39.28 20.73
CA ALA A 645 -34.25 -39.28 20.51
C ALA A 645 -35.00 -38.97 21.82
N PRO A 646 -36.10 -38.19 21.77
CA PRO A 646 -36.96 -37.99 22.92
C PRO A 646 -37.44 -39.32 23.49
N ASP A 647 -37.38 -39.47 24.81
CA ASP A 647 -38.01 -40.59 25.50
C ASP A 647 -39.55 -40.48 25.44
N GLU A 648 -40.24 -41.52 25.88
CA GLU A 648 -41.70 -41.60 25.83
C GLU A 648 -42.37 -40.43 26.58
N ALA A 649 -41.87 -40.09 27.77
CA ALA A 649 -42.42 -39.00 28.58
C ALA A 649 -42.24 -37.63 27.90
N GLN A 650 -41.06 -37.37 27.33
CA GLN A 650 -40.78 -36.16 26.57
C GLN A 650 -41.65 -36.07 25.31
N ALA A 651 -41.90 -37.21 24.65
CA ALA A 651 -42.72 -37.27 23.46
C ALA A 651 -44.22 -37.05 23.75
N GLN A 652 -44.74 -37.63 24.84
CA GLN A 652 -46.12 -37.40 25.32
C GLN A 652 -46.32 -35.94 25.74
N GLN A 653 -45.38 -35.38 26.51
CA GLN A 653 -45.42 -33.96 26.91
C GLN A 653 -45.43 -33.04 25.69
N TRP A 654 -44.58 -33.32 24.70
CA TRP A 654 -44.54 -32.55 23.46
C TRP A 654 -45.87 -32.62 22.70
N LEU A 655 -46.49 -33.81 22.63
CA LEU A 655 -47.78 -34.02 21.95
C LEU A 655 -48.92 -33.24 22.63
N HIS A 656 -48.99 -33.28 23.96
CA HIS A 656 -49.95 -32.48 24.74
C HIS A 656 -49.80 -30.99 24.42
N THR A 657 -48.56 -30.48 24.42
CA THR A 657 -48.28 -29.08 24.06
C THR A 657 -48.72 -28.75 22.63
N GLN A 658 -48.60 -29.68 21.67
CA GLN A 658 -49.08 -29.45 20.31
C GLN A 658 -50.61 -29.43 20.23
N GLN A 659 -51.31 -30.25 21.01
CA GLN A 659 -52.78 -30.27 21.07
C GLN A 659 -53.33 -28.95 21.65
N GLU A 660 -52.74 -28.45 22.75
CA GLU A 660 -53.10 -27.16 23.36
C GLU A 660 -52.83 -25.98 22.42
N SER A 661 -51.82 -26.11 21.56
CA SER A 661 -51.36 -25.07 20.64
C SER A 661 -51.85 -25.27 19.19
N GLN A 662 -52.90 -26.08 18.96
CA GLN A 662 -53.37 -26.44 17.61
C GLN A 662 -53.62 -25.22 16.69
N GLN A 663 -54.10 -24.12 17.25
CA GLN A 663 -54.35 -22.87 16.51
C GLN A 663 -53.09 -22.23 15.90
N HIS A 664 -51.89 -22.53 16.44
CA HIS A 664 -50.60 -22.01 15.99
C HIS A 664 -49.84 -22.97 15.05
N LEU A 665 -50.39 -24.17 14.80
CA LEU A 665 -49.82 -25.14 13.88
C LEU A 665 -50.15 -24.76 12.43
N ARG A 666 -49.20 -25.01 11.52
CA ARG A 666 -49.48 -24.97 10.08
C ARG A 666 -50.43 -26.10 9.70
N ASP A 667 -51.15 -25.96 8.60
CA ASP A 667 -52.16 -26.94 8.21
C ASP A 667 -51.55 -28.33 7.97
N GLU A 668 -50.34 -28.41 7.41
CA GLU A 668 -49.64 -29.69 7.25
C GLU A 668 -49.15 -30.27 8.58
N GLN A 669 -48.85 -29.42 9.58
CA GLN A 669 -48.50 -29.88 10.94
C GLN A 669 -49.73 -30.39 11.68
N LYS A 670 -50.89 -29.73 11.54
CA LYS A 670 -52.17 -30.19 12.07
C LYS A 670 -52.52 -31.56 11.51
N GLU A 671 -52.40 -31.73 10.19
CA GLU A 671 -52.67 -33.01 9.53
C GLU A 671 -51.75 -34.12 10.03
N LEU A 672 -50.45 -33.84 10.23
CA LEU A 672 -49.50 -34.82 10.77
C LEU A 672 -49.81 -35.23 12.21
N VAL A 673 -50.14 -34.27 13.08
CA VAL A 673 -50.49 -34.52 14.49
C VAL A 673 -51.82 -35.27 14.58
N ASP A 674 -52.85 -34.83 13.85
CA ASP A 674 -54.14 -35.53 13.76
C ASP A 674 -53.97 -36.96 13.25
N LYS A 675 -53.14 -37.17 12.22
CA LYS A 675 -52.87 -38.50 11.68
C LYS A 675 -52.18 -39.41 12.70
N ALA A 676 -51.26 -38.87 13.51
CA ALA A 676 -50.63 -39.62 14.58
C ALA A 676 -51.62 -39.99 15.70
N LEU A 677 -52.62 -39.15 15.98
CA LEU A 677 -53.65 -39.41 16.99
C LEU A 677 -54.78 -40.35 16.49
N ARG A 678 -55.17 -40.25 15.22
CA ARG A 678 -56.27 -41.07 14.64
C ARG A 678 -55.90 -42.54 14.46
N LEU A 679 -54.61 -42.85 14.28
CA LEU A 679 -54.13 -44.24 14.17
C LEU A 679 -54.22 -45.01 15.49
N ASP A 680 -54.42 -44.32 16.61
CA ASP A 680 -54.54 -44.89 17.97
C ASP A 680 -55.94 -45.52 18.17
N MET A 681 -56.97 -44.84 17.67
CA MET A 681 -58.38 -45.25 17.78
C MET A 681 -58.77 -46.50 16.96
N SER A 682 -57.84 -47.08 16.20
CA SER A 682 -58.07 -48.32 15.44
C SER A 682 -57.54 -49.56 16.17
N SER A 683 -56.76 -49.40 17.24
CA SER A 683 -56.14 -50.52 17.98
C SER A 683 -56.89 -50.94 19.24
N ASP A 684 -57.79 -50.09 19.76
CA ASP A 684 -58.67 -50.39 20.91
C ASP A 684 -59.99 -51.09 20.54
N GLY A 685 -60.10 -51.63 19.32
CA GLY A 685 -61.33 -52.22 18.77
C GLY A 685 -61.26 -53.71 18.44
N SER A 686 -60.45 -54.51 19.16
CA SER A 686 -60.45 -55.98 19.03
C SER A 686 -60.08 -56.65 20.36
N THR A 687 -61.07 -56.74 21.26
CA THR A 687 -61.23 -57.88 22.20
C THR A 687 -61.83 -59.08 21.49
#